data_AF-A0A5E3WHR0-F1
#
_entry.id   AF-A0A5E3WHR0-F1
#
_cell.length_a   1.000
_cell.length_b   1.000
_cell.length_c   1.000
_cell.angle_alpha   90.00
_cell.angle_beta   90.00
_cell.angle_gamma   90.00
#
_symmetry.space_group_name_H-M   'P 1'
#
loop_
_entity.id
_entity.type
_entity.pdbx_description
1 polymer ?
#
loop_
_entity_poly.entity_id
_entity_poly.type
_entity_poly.pdbx_seq_one_letter_code
_entity_poly.pdbx_strand_id
1 'polypeptide(L)'
;MDAMDIDTHPYHTLSDVPRPNPWITLAESRITALDKLVASRFRSTSDRHRFVRDFQDEQRVLELVLLDLRSRHNAFCSDISAVPDDVLAIIFEYIARADVPRAPIDREGRDTLLARAKEGIDRELQFPEWKPVLEGGSLGWIGLSHVCRRWRQVLLGQPRLWGECVGILPLGLEEMLRRAGGFQPITLHKVCSTIHRRHTDLWETVLRSPTLPSPTPGSNQMHPLLDASRVRAIHIAELRQDEDPLPFAFPWPEGLVPFDFPALEILDVMARGAKEDIQPFEAWSRGLRSVHAPQLHTVKFVNYFIPWRSSCLVNLSIRSVSLEHTSIYMSSSLFLETLRQARHTLKTLELECCLPIDLSDAPDDEIIDFTRLRELKVSSHALHSFLTRVTFPRSTRLSLELPGFNVTILRGFSTLFRMASERIDGVSSLNALVLRDSPSMRGTTLSIDLYDSAQSIISSTLNAGATHTHTDPFASSTPRLTLGIRFPAYQYPEQPERVFHGLREYLDFARFPALSLRLCADEWTGDARRAAVAMFPRLSLLHVVNPLVSTHAAAEFPYILPVDGQQEDEERKALDTLWLVQRDAKLGTSYHSWCDALARQLRRAMPVEVRVSGTRFAPQAPKRMRVDYLPVVPSMARSKAVGIVRGIEEVVPSVEWSVAA
;
A
#
# COMPACT_ATOMS: atom_id res chain seq x y z
N MET A 1 -26.01 8.13 19.80
CA MET A 1 -26.32 8.74 18.49
C MET A 1 -27.44 7.92 17.92
N ASP A 2 -28.67 8.40 18.14
CA ASP A 2 -29.87 7.75 17.63
C ASP A 2 -29.85 7.85 16.11
N ALA A 3 -29.99 6.72 15.44
CA ALA A 3 -30.25 6.69 14.01
C ALA A 3 -31.58 7.41 13.77
N MET A 4 -31.52 8.66 13.31
CA MET A 4 -32.70 9.32 12.76
C MET A 4 -33.19 8.46 11.61
N ASP A 5 -34.44 8.02 11.74
CA ASP A 5 -35.21 7.28 10.74
C ASP A 5 -35.47 8.24 9.57
N ILE A 6 -34.49 8.41 8.68
CA ILE A 6 -34.49 9.44 7.62
C ILE A 6 -35.40 9.07 6.44
N ASP A 7 -35.97 7.86 6.38
CA ASP A 7 -36.61 7.33 5.16
C ASP A 7 -38.13 7.09 5.24
N THR A 8 -38.88 7.81 6.10
CA THR A 8 -40.34 7.81 5.97
C THR A 8 -40.78 8.90 4.98
N HIS A 9 -40.63 8.63 3.68
CA HIS A 9 -41.39 9.41 2.69
C HIS A 9 -42.89 9.14 2.92
N PRO A 10 -43.73 10.17 3.11
CA PRO A 10 -45.13 10.00 3.49
C PRO A 10 -46.01 9.36 2.40
N TYR A 11 -45.46 9.11 1.20
CA TYR A 11 -46.17 8.60 0.04
C TYR A 11 -45.37 7.45 -0.61
N HIS A 12 -45.94 6.25 -0.69
CA HIS A 12 -45.32 5.09 -1.33
C HIS A 12 -45.80 4.89 -2.77
N THR A 13 -46.99 5.38 -3.08
CA THR A 13 -47.67 5.27 -4.37
C THR A 13 -48.32 6.60 -4.75
N LEU A 14 -48.63 6.78 -6.04
CA LEU A 14 -49.33 7.99 -6.50
C LEU A 14 -50.71 8.16 -5.83
N SER A 15 -51.33 7.05 -5.40
CA SER A 15 -52.60 7.03 -4.67
C SER A 15 -52.50 7.53 -3.23
N ASP A 16 -51.31 7.55 -2.64
CA ASP A 16 -51.09 8.05 -1.28
C ASP A 16 -51.01 9.58 -1.25
N VAL A 17 -50.76 10.22 -2.41
CA VAL A 17 -50.69 11.68 -2.52
C VAL A 17 -52.10 12.27 -2.38
N PRO A 18 -52.35 13.21 -1.44
CA PRO A 18 -53.65 13.81 -1.28
C PRO A 18 -54.17 14.42 -2.59
N ARG A 19 -55.40 14.07 -2.98
CA ARG A 19 -56.06 14.54 -4.21
C ARG A 19 -56.12 16.07 -4.41
N PRO A 20 -56.16 16.95 -3.38
CA PRO A 20 -56.03 18.39 -3.62
C PRO A 20 -54.63 18.83 -4.09
N ASN A 21 -53.69 17.90 -4.32
CA ASN A 21 -52.38 18.24 -4.87
C ASN A 21 -52.51 18.71 -6.33
N PRO A 22 -52.06 19.93 -6.66
CA PRO A 22 -52.22 20.51 -7.99
C PRO A 22 -51.52 19.70 -9.09
N TRP A 23 -50.45 18.97 -8.78
CA TRP A 23 -49.77 18.10 -9.73
C TRP A 23 -50.58 16.85 -10.06
N ILE A 24 -51.28 16.28 -9.08
CA ILE A 24 -52.18 15.14 -9.30
C ILE A 24 -53.36 15.59 -10.16
N THR A 25 -53.99 16.73 -9.86
CA THR A 25 -55.08 17.28 -10.67
C THR A 25 -54.64 17.55 -12.11
N LEU A 26 -53.44 18.13 -12.30
CA LEU A 26 -52.88 18.36 -13.64
C LEU A 26 -52.61 17.03 -14.38
N ALA A 27 -51.99 16.05 -13.72
CA ALA A 27 -51.71 14.75 -14.30
C ALA A 27 -52.99 14.00 -14.70
N GLU A 28 -53.99 13.96 -13.82
CA GLU A 28 -55.31 13.37 -14.10
C GLU A 28 -55.98 14.04 -15.31
N SER A 29 -55.87 15.37 -15.44
CA SER A 29 -56.42 16.10 -16.60
C SER A 29 -55.75 15.72 -17.92
N ARG A 30 -54.42 15.54 -17.91
CA ARG A 30 -53.61 15.15 -19.08
C ARG A 30 -53.85 13.69 -19.47
N ILE A 31 -53.88 12.79 -18.49
CA ILE A 31 -54.21 11.38 -18.71
C ILE A 31 -55.62 11.25 -19.30
N THR A 32 -56.61 11.97 -18.75
CA THR A 32 -57.97 11.97 -19.29
C THR A 32 -58.03 12.47 -20.74
N ALA A 33 -57.20 13.45 -21.11
CA ALA A 33 -57.12 13.92 -22.50
C ALA A 33 -56.52 12.84 -23.43
N LEU A 34 -55.49 12.13 -22.97
CA LEU A 34 -54.88 11.01 -23.70
C LEU A 34 -55.86 9.82 -23.81
N ASP A 35 -56.60 9.50 -22.76
CA ASP A 35 -57.60 8.43 -22.78
C ASP A 35 -58.73 8.70 -23.76
N LYS A 36 -59.15 9.97 -23.90
CA LYS A 36 -60.12 10.38 -24.93
C LYS A 36 -59.58 10.14 -26.34
N LEU A 37 -58.28 10.35 -26.57
CA LEU A 37 -57.63 10.05 -27.85
C LEU A 37 -57.58 8.54 -28.11
N VAL A 38 -57.27 7.72 -27.09
CA VAL A 38 -57.29 6.25 -27.21
C VAL A 38 -58.70 5.73 -27.49
N ALA A 39 -59.70 6.24 -26.77
CA ALA A 39 -61.10 5.85 -26.90
C ALA A 39 -61.70 6.18 -28.27
N SER A 40 -61.13 7.17 -28.98
CA SER A 40 -61.61 7.57 -30.31
C SER A 40 -61.41 6.53 -31.43
N ARG A 41 -60.84 5.35 -31.10
CA ARG A 41 -60.43 4.25 -32.00
C ARG A 41 -59.56 4.76 -33.15
N PHE A 42 -58.27 4.45 -33.12
CA PHE A 42 -57.32 4.78 -34.19
C PHE A 42 -57.89 4.35 -35.55
N ARG A 43 -58.29 5.33 -36.37
CA ARG A 43 -58.88 5.08 -37.71
C ARG A 43 -57.78 4.78 -38.73
N SER A 44 -56.55 5.19 -38.44
CA SER A 44 -55.38 4.99 -39.28
C SER A 44 -54.11 4.67 -38.47
N THR A 45 -53.11 4.09 -39.12
CA THR A 45 -51.75 3.94 -38.58
C THR A 45 -51.12 5.29 -38.24
N SER A 46 -51.44 6.35 -38.98
CA SER A 46 -50.97 7.71 -38.72
C SER A 46 -51.47 8.26 -37.38
N ASP A 47 -52.73 7.98 -37.01
CA ASP A 47 -53.30 8.39 -35.71
C ASP A 47 -52.59 7.72 -34.54
N ARG A 48 -52.20 6.45 -34.71
CA ARG A 48 -51.42 5.70 -33.71
C ARG A 48 -50.02 6.28 -33.53
N HIS A 49 -49.31 6.61 -34.61
CA HIS A 49 -47.98 7.23 -34.53
C HIS A 49 -48.04 8.60 -33.87
N ARG A 50 -49.06 9.40 -34.18
CA ARG A 50 -49.29 10.69 -33.53
C ARG A 50 -49.52 10.53 -32.03
N PHE A 51 -50.39 9.59 -31.63
CA PHE A 51 -50.64 9.31 -30.21
C PHE A 51 -49.38 8.86 -29.47
N VAL A 52 -48.57 7.96 -30.05
CA VAL A 52 -47.30 7.53 -29.44
C VAL A 52 -46.35 8.71 -29.26
N ARG A 53 -46.28 9.61 -30.24
CA ARG A 53 -45.49 10.84 -30.16
C ARG A 53 -46.00 11.77 -29.06
N ASP A 54 -47.31 12.05 -29.03
CA ASP A 54 -47.93 12.93 -28.03
C ASP A 54 -47.68 12.39 -26.60
N PHE A 55 -47.74 11.06 -26.42
CA PHE A 55 -47.41 10.42 -25.14
C PHE A 55 -45.93 10.54 -24.78
N GLN A 56 -45.02 10.34 -25.75
CA GLN A 56 -43.58 10.53 -25.56
C GLN A 56 -43.23 11.99 -25.23
N ASP A 57 -43.92 12.94 -25.84
CA ASP A 57 -43.75 14.38 -25.59
C ASP A 57 -44.20 14.74 -24.17
N GLU A 58 -45.37 14.27 -23.72
CA GLU A 58 -45.85 14.48 -22.34
C GLU A 58 -44.93 13.83 -21.31
N GLN A 59 -44.47 12.60 -21.55
CA GLN A 59 -43.45 11.94 -20.71
C GLN A 59 -42.20 12.81 -20.62
N ARG A 60 -41.72 13.34 -21.75
CA ARG A 60 -40.53 14.19 -21.80
C ARG A 60 -40.71 15.50 -21.04
N VAL A 61 -41.89 16.12 -21.12
CA VAL A 61 -42.20 17.35 -20.36
C VAL A 61 -42.19 17.06 -18.86
N LEU A 62 -42.81 15.97 -18.41
CA LEU A 62 -42.80 15.58 -16.99
C LEU A 62 -41.38 15.31 -16.48
N GLU A 63 -40.53 14.64 -17.26
CA GLU A 63 -39.11 14.46 -16.94
C GLU A 63 -38.39 15.80 -16.75
N LEU A 64 -38.62 16.77 -17.65
CA LEU A 64 -38.00 18.09 -17.56
C LEU A 64 -38.47 18.88 -16.33
N VAL A 65 -39.76 18.82 -15.99
CA VAL A 65 -40.31 19.44 -14.78
C VAL A 65 -39.71 18.79 -13.52
N LEU A 66 -39.64 17.47 -13.48
CA LEU A 66 -39.04 16.75 -12.35
C LEU A 66 -37.55 17.10 -12.19
N LEU A 67 -36.81 17.24 -13.29
CA LEU A 67 -35.43 17.69 -13.28
C LEU A 67 -35.29 19.12 -12.75
N ASP A 68 -36.19 20.05 -13.11
CA ASP A 68 -36.18 21.42 -12.57
C ASP A 68 -36.48 21.44 -11.07
N LEU A 69 -37.48 20.68 -10.62
CA LEU A 69 -37.82 20.57 -9.20
C LEU A 69 -36.67 19.99 -8.38
N ARG A 70 -36.01 18.92 -8.87
CA ARG A 70 -34.80 18.36 -8.23
C ARG A 70 -33.65 19.37 -8.21
N SER A 71 -33.45 20.10 -9.31
CA SER A 71 -32.42 21.13 -9.39
C SER A 71 -32.65 22.23 -8.35
N ARG A 72 -33.89 22.70 -8.18
CA ARG A 72 -34.26 23.69 -7.15
C ARG A 72 -34.13 23.11 -5.75
N HIS A 73 -34.66 21.91 -5.51
CA HIS A 73 -34.53 21.25 -4.22
C HIS A 73 -33.07 21.14 -3.79
N ASN A 74 -32.20 20.67 -4.69
CA ASN A 74 -30.78 20.57 -4.41
C ASN A 74 -30.18 21.95 -4.13
N ALA A 75 -30.60 23.01 -4.83
CA ALA A 75 -30.12 24.37 -4.59
C ALA A 75 -30.59 24.97 -3.24
N PHE A 76 -31.78 24.63 -2.75
CA PHE A 76 -32.38 25.29 -1.58
C PHE A 76 -32.33 24.46 -0.29
N CYS A 77 -32.47 23.14 -0.37
CA CYS A 77 -32.71 22.31 0.81
C CYS A 77 -31.44 21.63 1.36
N SER A 78 -30.32 21.76 0.67
CA SER A 78 -29.07 21.11 1.08
C SER A 78 -28.11 22.13 1.68
N ASP A 79 -27.63 21.89 2.90
CA ASP A 79 -26.61 22.74 3.54
C ASP A 79 -25.36 22.87 2.66
N ILE A 80 -25.04 21.84 1.88
CA ILE A 80 -23.91 21.87 0.94
C ILE A 80 -24.15 22.81 -0.24
N SER A 81 -25.39 23.20 -0.52
CA SER A 81 -25.72 24.23 -1.52
C SER A 81 -25.64 25.65 -0.98
N ALA A 82 -25.49 25.86 0.34
CA ALA A 82 -25.13 27.17 0.87
C ALA A 82 -23.62 27.45 0.79
N VAL A 83 -22.82 26.41 0.56
CA VAL A 83 -21.35 26.51 0.50
C VAL A 83 -20.93 27.36 -0.71
N PRO A 84 -20.03 28.35 -0.55
CA PRO A 84 -19.48 29.13 -1.67
C PRO A 84 -18.76 28.29 -2.73
N ASP A 85 -18.68 28.80 -3.97
CA ASP A 85 -18.14 28.04 -5.11
C ASP A 85 -16.66 27.67 -4.94
N ASP A 86 -15.86 28.51 -4.28
CA ASP A 86 -14.46 28.27 -3.95
C ASP A 86 -14.28 27.15 -2.91
N VAL A 87 -15.15 27.11 -1.89
CA VAL A 87 -15.14 26.02 -0.90
C VAL A 87 -15.62 24.72 -1.54
N LEU A 88 -16.66 24.77 -2.39
CA LEU A 88 -17.06 23.61 -3.21
C LEU A 88 -15.93 23.14 -4.11
N ALA A 89 -15.16 24.05 -4.69
CA ALA A 89 -14.01 23.70 -5.52
C ALA A 89 -12.94 22.93 -4.75
N ILE A 90 -12.61 23.38 -3.53
CA ILE A 90 -11.69 22.67 -2.64
C ILE A 90 -12.22 21.28 -2.30
N ILE A 91 -13.51 21.16 -1.96
CA ILE A 91 -14.16 19.86 -1.69
C ILE A 91 -14.02 18.94 -2.91
N PHE A 92 -14.29 19.45 -4.12
CA PHE A 92 -14.15 18.68 -5.35
C PHE A 92 -12.70 18.27 -5.62
N GLU A 93 -11.70 19.09 -5.31
CA GLU A 93 -10.30 18.66 -5.38
C GLU A 93 -9.99 17.50 -4.43
N TYR A 94 -10.51 17.52 -3.19
CA TYR A 94 -10.34 16.41 -2.25
C TYR A 94 -11.04 15.14 -2.74
N ILE A 95 -12.27 15.25 -3.24
CA ILE A 95 -13.00 14.09 -3.79
C ILE A 95 -12.31 13.56 -5.04
N ALA A 96 -11.80 14.43 -5.92
CA ALA A 96 -11.11 14.00 -7.14
C ALA A 96 -9.86 13.16 -6.87
N ARG A 97 -9.18 13.40 -5.74
CA ARG A 97 -8.05 12.58 -5.26
C ARG A 97 -8.50 11.26 -4.63
N ALA A 98 -9.67 11.24 -3.99
CA ALA A 98 -10.19 10.07 -3.30
C ALA A 98 -10.96 9.11 -4.23
N ASP A 99 -11.64 9.64 -5.25
CA ASP A 99 -12.51 8.89 -6.17
C ASP A 99 -12.21 9.26 -7.63
N VAL A 100 -11.06 8.76 -8.10
CA VAL A 100 -10.59 8.92 -9.48
C VAL A 100 -11.49 8.14 -10.44
N PRO A 101 -11.81 8.66 -11.65
CA PRO A 101 -12.55 7.91 -12.66
C PRO A 101 -11.83 6.60 -13.02
N ARG A 102 -12.59 5.61 -13.51
CA ARG A 102 -12.08 4.31 -13.97
C ARG A 102 -12.79 3.90 -15.24
N ALA A 103 -12.04 3.51 -16.27
CA ALA A 103 -12.61 3.02 -17.51
C ALA A 103 -13.45 1.74 -17.28
N PRO A 104 -14.50 1.51 -18.06
CA PRO A 104 -15.23 0.24 -18.02
C PRO A 104 -14.31 -0.94 -18.30
N ILE A 105 -14.47 -1.99 -17.49
CA ILE A 105 -13.70 -3.23 -17.58
C ILE A 105 -14.63 -4.37 -18.00
N ASP A 106 -14.14 -5.22 -18.89
CA ASP A 106 -14.73 -6.51 -19.21
C ASP A 106 -14.68 -7.42 -17.97
N ARG A 107 -15.86 -7.67 -17.38
CA ARG A 107 -15.97 -8.37 -16.09
C ARG A 107 -15.42 -9.79 -16.17
N GLU A 108 -15.69 -10.50 -17.26
CA GLU A 108 -15.25 -11.88 -17.47
C GLU A 108 -13.72 -11.98 -17.57
N GLY A 109 -13.11 -11.14 -18.41
CA GLY A 109 -11.65 -11.04 -18.51
C GLY A 109 -10.99 -10.68 -17.16
N ARG A 110 -11.59 -9.75 -16.41
CA ARG A 110 -11.11 -9.41 -15.06
C ARG A 110 -11.21 -10.58 -14.09
N ASP A 111 -12.35 -11.24 -14.03
CA ASP A 111 -12.58 -12.33 -13.09
C ASP A 111 -11.64 -13.51 -13.40
N THR A 112 -11.33 -13.74 -14.67
CA THR A 112 -10.31 -14.69 -15.13
C THR A 112 -8.92 -14.31 -14.65
N LEU A 113 -8.51 -13.04 -14.78
CA LEU A 113 -7.22 -12.56 -14.27
C LEU A 113 -7.13 -12.69 -12.74
N LEU A 114 -8.19 -12.37 -12.01
CA LEU A 114 -8.24 -12.50 -10.56
C LEU A 114 -8.21 -13.97 -10.10
N ALA A 115 -8.85 -14.88 -10.84
CA ALA A 115 -8.77 -16.31 -10.58
C ALA A 115 -7.32 -16.82 -10.70
N ARG A 116 -6.63 -16.46 -11.79
CA ARG A 116 -5.20 -16.79 -12.00
C ARG A 116 -4.31 -16.18 -10.92
N ALA A 117 -4.59 -14.95 -10.50
CA ALA A 117 -3.87 -14.32 -9.39
C ALA A 117 -4.02 -15.12 -8.09
N LYS A 118 -5.24 -15.59 -7.77
CA LYS A 118 -5.51 -16.43 -6.58
C LYS A 118 -4.84 -17.79 -6.64
N GLU A 119 -4.74 -18.37 -7.83
CA GLU A 119 -4.01 -19.63 -8.07
C GLU A 119 -2.48 -19.45 -7.95
N GLY A 120 -2.01 -18.22 -7.73
CA GLY A 120 -0.60 -17.91 -7.60
C GLY A 120 0.15 -17.86 -8.94
N ILE A 121 -0.58 -17.91 -10.06
CA ILE A 121 -0.06 -17.80 -11.42
C ILE A 121 0.33 -16.35 -11.73
N ASP A 122 -0.45 -15.39 -11.24
CA ASP A 122 -0.27 -13.95 -11.44
C ASP A 122 -0.22 -13.21 -10.11
N ARG A 123 0.67 -13.64 -9.20
CA ARG A 123 0.78 -13.06 -7.84
C ARG A 123 0.99 -11.56 -7.85
N GLU A 124 1.56 -11.04 -8.94
CA GLU A 124 1.76 -9.60 -9.08
C GLU A 124 0.46 -8.81 -9.09
N LEU A 125 -0.65 -9.36 -9.58
CA LEU A 125 -1.94 -8.66 -9.59
C LEU A 125 -2.52 -8.46 -8.19
N GLN A 126 -1.93 -9.10 -7.18
CA GLN A 126 -2.32 -8.93 -5.80
C GLN A 126 -1.66 -7.67 -5.18
N PHE A 127 -0.62 -7.09 -5.80
CA PHE A 127 0.01 -5.87 -5.28
C PHE A 127 -1.00 -4.71 -5.24
N PRO A 128 -1.04 -3.91 -4.14
CA PRO A 128 -1.97 -2.80 -3.98
C PRO A 128 -1.97 -1.81 -5.15
N GLU A 129 -0.84 -1.67 -5.83
CA GLU A 129 -0.64 -0.79 -6.97
C GLU A 129 -1.48 -1.20 -8.20
N TRP A 130 -1.84 -2.49 -8.35
CA TRP A 130 -2.72 -2.95 -9.43
C TRP A 130 -4.20 -2.81 -9.11
N LYS A 131 -4.55 -2.61 -7.84
CA LYS A 131 -5.96 -2.50 -7.40
C LYS A 131 -6.75 -1.47 -8.22
N PRO A 132 -6.26 -0.23 -8.46
CA PRO A 132 -7.00 0.75 -9.24
C PRO A 132 -7.27 0.32 -10.69
N VAL A 133 -6.39 -0.52 -11.26
CA VAL A 133 -6.48 -1.00 -12.64
C VAL A 133 -7.46 -2.17 -12.78
N LEU A 134 -7.65 -2.94 -11.71
CA LEU A 134 -8.54 -4.11 -11.67
C LEU A 134 -9.94 -3.78 -11.13
N GLU A 135 -10.13 -2.62 -10.51
CA GLU A 135 -11.43 -2.15 -10.05
C GLU A 135 -12.38 -1.83 -11.21
N GLY A 136 -13.66 -2.17 -11.04
CA GLY A 136 -14.67 -1.92 -12.07
C GLY A 136 -14.79 -0.43 -12.45
N GLY A 137 -15.28 -0.19 -13.67
CA GLY A 137 -15.47 1.16 -14.20
C GLY A 137 -16.34 2.03 -13.31
N SER A 138 -15.92 3.29 -13.16
CA SER A 138 -16.56 4.31 -12.33
C SER A 138 -16.39 5.67 -12.99
N LEU A 139 -17.40 6.53 -12.91
CA LEU A 139 -17.21 7.93 -13.29
C LEU A 139 -16.38 8.71 -12.24
N GLY A 140 -16.22 8.15 -11.04
CA GLY A 140 -15.56 8.83 -9.93
C GLY A 140 -16.20 10.19 -9.64
N TRP A 141 -15.35 11.18 -9.36
CA TRP A 141 -15.76 12.57 -9.15
C TRP A 141 -16.54 13.19 -10.31
N ILE A 142 -16.44 12.67 -11.55
CA ILE A 142 -17.24 13.19 -12.68
C ILE A 142 -18.73 13.01 -12.42
N GLY A 143 -19.11 11.98 -11.64
CA GLY A 143 -20.48 11.78 -11.17
C GLY A 143 -21.05 12.98 -10.40
N LEU A 144 -20.21 13.76 -9.71
CA LEU A 144 -20.64 14.98 -9.00
C LEU A 144 -21.20 16.05 -9.95
N SER A 145 -20.80 16.03 -11.23
CA SER A 145 -21.36 16.93 -12.24
C SER A 145 -22.83 16.64 -12.56
N HIS A 146 -23.39 15.52 -12.06
CA HIS A 146 -24.77 15.13 -12.27
C HIS A 146 -25.71 15.53 -11.12
N VAL A 147 -25.18 16.07 -10.02
CA VAL A 147 -25.96 16.43 -8.82
C VAL A 147 -26.87 17.64 -9.08
N CYS A 148 -26.30 18.75 -9.54
CA CYS A 148 -27.07 19.95 -9.92
C CYS A 148 -26.29 20.80 -10.94
N ARG A 149 -26.97 21.77 -11.55
CA ARG A 149 -26.35 22.67 -12.56
C ARG A 149 -25.18 23.47 -11.99
N ARG A 150 -25.29 23.95 -10.75
CA ARG A 150 -24.23 24.74 -10.08
C ARG A 150 -22.96 23.92 -9.88
N TRP A 151 -23.08 22.71 -9.34
CA TRP A 151 -21.93 21.81 -9.15
C TRP A 151 -21.25 21.48 -10.46
N ARG A 152 -22.05 21.21 -11.51
CA ARG A 152 -21.52 21.04 -12.86
C ARG A 152 -20.74 22.28 -13.30
N GLN A 153 -21.28 23.49 -13.17
CA GLN A 153 -20.59 24.72 -13.57
C GLN A 153 -19.25 24.89 -12.84
N VAL A 154 -19.22 24.66 -11.52
CA VAL A 154 -18.01 24.75 -10.71
C VAL A 154 -16.97 23.70 -11.14
N LEU A 155 -17.36 22.44 -11.33
CA LEU A 155 -16.47 21.35 -11.78
C LEU A 155 -15.94 21.56 -13.20
N LEU A 156 -16.81 22.01 -14.11
CA LEU A 156 -16.42 22.33 -15.49
C LEU A 156 -15.47 23.53 -15.55
N GLY A 157 -15.58 24.45 -14.60
CA GLY A 157 -14.71 25.61 -14.43
C GLY A 157 -13.36 25.31 -13.79
N GLN A 158 -13.01 24.05 -13.52
CA GLN A 158 -11.73 23.65 -12.93
C GLN A 158 -10.85 22.85 -13.89
N PRO A 159 -10.08 23.51 -14.78
CA PRO A 159 -9.19 22.85 -15.74
C PRO A 159 -8.22 21.86 -15.10
N ARG A 160 -7.76 22.15 -13.87
CA ARG A 160 -6.86 21.29 -13.11
C ARG A 160 -7.39 19.87 -12.94
N LEU A 161 -8.65 19.70 -12.58
CA LEU A 161 -9.25 18.37 -12.36
C LEU A 161 -9.20 17.52 -13.64
N TRP A 162 -9.45 18.15 -14.79
CA TRP A 162 -9.42 17.50 -16.09
C TRP A 162 -8.00 17.17 -16.54
N GLY A 163 -7.03 18.04 -16.23
CA GLY A 163 -5.61 17.83 -16.52
C GLY A 163 -4.99 16.68 -15.72
N GLU A 164 -5.46 16.42 -14.49
CA GLU A 164 -4.91 15.38 -13.61
C GLU A 164 -5.36 13.95 -13.97
N CYS A 165 -6.38 13.79 -14.83
CA CYS A 165 -6.96 12.50 -15.19
C CYS A 165 -6.94 12.18 -16.70
N VAL A 166 -6.08 12.83 -17.47
CA VAL A 166 -6.02 12.64 -18.94
C VAL A 166 -5.63 11.20 -19.27
N GLY A 167 -6.44 10.54 -20.11
CA GLY A 167 -6.20 9.15 -20.55
C GLY A 167 -6.85 8.07 -19.68
N ILE A 168 -7.32 8.40 -18.47
CA ILE A 168 -8.06 7.47 -17.60
C ILE A 168 -9.34 6.96 -18.25
N LEU A 169 -10.04 7.83 -18.99
CA LEU A 169 -11.20 7.48 -19.81
C LEU A 169 -10.83 7.65 -21.29
N PRO A 170 -10.37 6.59 -21.99
CA PRO A 170 -9.81 6.72 -23.35
C PRO A 170 -10.75 7.36 -24.38
N LEU A 171 -12.06 7.13 -24.24
CA LEU A 171 -13.07 7.74 -25.12
C LEU A 171 -13.35 9.22 -24.81
N GLY A 172 -12.98 9.69 -23.61
CA GLY A 172 -13.12 11.07 -23.17
C GLY A 172 -11.85 11.90 -23.32
N LEU A 173 -10.79 11.36 -23.94
CA LEU A 173 -9.46 11.97 -24.00
C LEU A 173 -9.48 13.40 -24.55
N GLU A 174 -10.12 13.61 -25.70
CA GLU A 174 -10.21 14.93 -26.34
C GLU A 174 -10.97 15.93 -25.46
N GLU A 175 -12.08 15.53 -24.85
CA GLU A 175 -12.86 16.39 -23.96
C GLU A 175 -12.10 16.74 -22.67
N MET A 176 -11.33 15.81 -22.12
CA MET A 176 -10.45 16.06 -20.97
C MET A 176 -9.36 17.07 -21.32
N LEU A 177 -8.68 16.90 -22.46
CA LEU A 177 -7.66 17.84 -22.93
C LEU A 177 -8.25 19.23 -23.19
N ARG A 178 -9.41 19.28 -23.86
CA ARG A 178 -10.12 20.54 -24.12
C ARG A 178 -10.49 21.27 -22.83
N ARG A 179 -10.96 20.55 -21.81
CA ARG A 179 -11.33 21.13 -20.50
C ARG A 179 -10.12 21.49 -19.64
N ALA A 180 -9.00 20.77 -19.78
CA ALA A 180 -7.73 21.14 -19.17
C ALA A 180 -7.17 22.46 -19.74
N GLY A 181 -7.67 22.91 -20.89
CA GLY A 181 -7.25 24.15 -21.53
C GLY A 181 -5.83 24.07 -22.08
N GLY A 182 -5.23 25.23 -22.38
CA GLY A 182 -3.90 25.33 -23.01
C GLY A 182 -2.71 25.44 -22.03
N PHE A 183 -2.95 25.72 -20.74
CA PHE A 183 -1.90 26.12 -19.81
C PHE A 183 -1.72 25.18 -18.62
N GLN A 184 -2.70 24.35 -18.32
CA GLN A 184 -2.68 23.51 -17.13
C GLN A 184 -1.67 22.35 -17.30
N PRO A 185 -0.86 22.03 -16.27
CA PRO A 185 -0.08 20.79 -16.24
C PRO A 185 -0.97 19.54 -16.38
N ILE A 186 -0.48 18.57 -17.14
CA ILE A 186 -1.22 17.36 -17.50
C ILE A 186 -0.55 16.13 -16.88
N THR A 187 -1.38 15.27 -16.31
CA THR A 187 -1.01 13.92 -15.87
C THR A 187 -1.63 12.92 -16.85
N LEU A 188 -0.77 12.19 -17.55
CA LEU A 188 -1.17 11.14 -18.49
C LEU A 188 -1.29 9.81 -17.78
N HIS A 189 -2.39 9.12 -18.03
CA HIS A 189 -2.65 7.76 -17.56
C HIS A 189 -2.88 6.86 -18.76
N LYS A 190 -2.15 5.75 -18.85
CA LYS A 190 -2.36 4.73 -19.86
C LYS A 190 -2.43 3.36 -19.21
N VAL A 191 -3.62 2.76 -19.27
CA VAL A 191 -3.80 1.34 -18.97
C VAL A 191 -3.80 0.58 -20.28
N CYS A 192 -2.86 -0.33 -20.44
CA CYS A 192 -2.81 -1.29 -21.54
C CYS A 192 -3.31 -2.63 -20.99
N SER A 193 -4.43 -3.14 -21.49
CA SER A 193 -5.00 -4.40 -21.01
C SER A 193 -6.01 -4.97 -21.97
N THR A 194 -6.12 -6.30 -22.03
CA THR A 194 -7.14 -7.01 -22.81
C THR A 194 -8.55 -6.82 -22.25
N ILE A 195 -8.69 -6.50 -20.96
CA ILE A 195 -10.01 -6.33 -20.30
C ILE A 195 -10.62 -4.95 -20.56
N HIS A 196 -9.85 -4.00 -21.06
CA HIS A 196 -10.34 -2.65 -21.36
C HIS A 196 -10.75 -2.59 -22.83
N ARG A 197 -12.07 -2.54 -23.11
CA ARG A 197 -12.59 -2.54 -24.48
C ARG A 197 -12.29 -1.21 -25.17
N ARG A 198 -11.74 -1.26 -26.40
CA ARG A 198 -11.42 -0.13 -27.28
C ARG A 198 -10.40 0.85 -26.67
N HIS A 199 -9.13 0.55 -26.89
CA HIS A 199 -8.07 1.52 -26.64
C HIS A 199 -8.04 2.53 -27.78
N THR A 200 -8.41 3.78 -27.50
CA THR A 200 -7.82 4.89 -28.25
C THR A 200 -6.32 4.78 -28.02
N ASP A 201 -5.53 4.75 -29.09
CA ASP A 201 -4.09 4.86 -28.95
C ASP A 201 -3.79 6.28 -28.45
N LEU A 202 -3.65 6.39 -27.12
CA LEU A 202 -3.34 7.62 -26.43
C LEU A 202 -2.08 8.23 -27.02
N TRP A 203 -1.10 7.40 -27.35
CA TRP A 203 0.16 7.84 -27.90
C TRP A 203 0.01 8.33 -29.32
N GLU A 204 -0.77 7.66 -30.19
CA GLU A 204 -1.07 8.24 -31.50
C GLU A 204 -1.81 9.57 -31.38
N THR A 205 -2.75 9.70 -30.44
CA THR A 205 -3.55 10.92 -30.30
C THR A 205 -2.72 12.07 -29.73
N VAL A 206 -1.81 11.77 -28.80
CA VAL A 206 -0.96 12.72 -28.10
C VAL A 206 0.28 13.10 -28.93
N LEU A 207 0.87 12.13 -29.61
CA LEU A 207 2.19 12.22 -30.23
C LEU A 207 2.16 12.28 -31.76
N ARG A 208 0.98 12.44 -32.38
CA ARG A 208 0.90 12.81 -33.79
C ARG A 208 1.67 14.12 -33.96
N SER A 209 2.91 13.97 -34.38
CA SER A 209 3.81 15.08 -34.61
C SER A 209 3.21 15.98 -35.68
N PRO A 210 3.11 17.29 -35.47
CA PRO A 210 2.65 18.24 -36.50
C PRO A 210 3.59 18.27 -37.73
N THR A 211 4.72 17.55 -37.71
CA THR A 211 5.77 17.62 -38.75
C THR A 211 5.48 16.83 -40.02
N LEU A 212 4.42 16.02 -40.09
CA LEU A 212 4.00 15.44 -41.35
C LEU A 212 3.02 16.41 -42.04
N PRO A 213 3.46 17.18 -43.05
CA PRO A 213 2.54 18.03 -43.81
C PRO A 213 1.45 17.13 -44.39
N SER A 214 0.22 17.32 -43.91
CA SER A 214 -0.95 16.66 -44.50
C SER A 214 -0.97 17.01 -45.99
N PRO A 215 -0.93 16.02 -46.91
CA PRO A 215 -0.89 16.28 -48.34
C PRO A 215 -2.20 16.85 -48.92
N THR A 216 -3.20 17.13 -48.07
CA THR A 216 -4.45 17.76 -48.47
C THR A 216 -4.49 19.23 -48.07
N PRO A 217 -4.15 20.16 -48.99
CA PRO A 217 -4.38 21.59 -48.78
C PRO A 217 -5.89 21.83 -48.64
N GLY A 218 -6.34 22.12 -47.43
CA GLY A 218 -7.75 22.36 -47.10
C GLY A 218 -8.29 21.58 -45.90
N SER A 219 -7.55 20.58 -45.38
CA SER A 219 -7.90 19.99 -44.08
C SER A 219 -7.53 20.98 -42.97
N ASN A 220 -8.52 21.42 -42.19
CA ASN A 220 -8.31 22.27 -41.01
C ASN A 220 -7.17 21.68 -40.16
N GLN A 221 -6.05 22.40 -40.07
CA GLN A 221 -4.90 21.99 -39.27
C GLN A 221 -5.36 21.80 -37.82
N MET A 222 -5.55 20.54 -37.41
CA MET A 222 -5.71 20.21 -36.01
C MET A 222 -4.36 20.48 -35.34
N HIS A 223 -4.28 21.56 -34.58
CA HIS A 223 -3.16 21.78 -33.68
C HIS A 223 -3.00 20.55 -32.77
N PRO A 224 -1.77 20.13 -32.45
CA PRO A 224 -1.54 19.05 -31.50
C PRO A 224 -2.29 19.37 -30.21
N LEU A 225 -3.22 18.49 -29.82
CA LEU A 225 -4.08 18.70 -28.66
C LEU A 225 -3.29 18.68 -27.34
N LEU A 226 -2.08 18.11 -27.36
CA LEU A 226 -1.18 18.06 -26.22
C LEU A 226 0.19 18.64 -26.56
N ASP A 227 0.65 19.56 -25.71
CA ASP A 227 2.03 20.03 -25.68
C ASP A 227 2.81 19.21 -24.63
N ALA A 228 3.88 18.53 -25.05
CA ALA A 228 4.75 17.76 -24.18
C ALA A 228 5.34 18.61 -23.03
N SER A 229 5.47 19.92 -23.22
CA SER A 229 5.92 20.86 -22.20
C SER A 229 4.98 20.99 -21.01
N ARG A 230 3.74 20.51 -21.14
CA ARG A 230 2.73 20.52 -20.07
C ARG A 230 2.64 19.20 -19.33
N VAL A 231 3.23 18.13 -19.87
CA VAL A 231 3.12 16.80 -19.27
C VAL A 231 4.01 16.77 -18.02
N ARG A 232 3.34 16.77 -16.87
CA ARG A 232 3.97 16.77 -15.55
C ARG A 232 4.14 15.37 -14.99
N ALA A 233 3.22 14.45 -15.30
CA ALA A 233 3.29 13.09 -14.79
C ALA A 233 2.80 12.10 -15.83
N ILE A 234 3.43 10.92 -15.87
CA ILE A 234 3.06 9.80 -16.74
C ILE A 234 2.91 8.56 -15.86
N HIS A 235 1.73 7.95 -15.90
CA HIS A 235 1.41 6.69 -15.24
C HIS A 235 1.00 5.66 -16.29
N ILE A 236 1.71 4.53 -16.34
CA ILE A 236 1.47 3.47 -17.31
C ILE A 236 1.31 2.15 -16.57
N ALA A 237 0.24 1.42 -16.86
CA ALA A 237 -0.03 0.09 -16.33
C ALA A 237 -0.30 -0.88 -17.48
N GLU A 238 0.62 -1.81 -17.71
CA GLU A 238 0.54 -2.83 -18.76
C GLU A 238 0.16 -4.21 -18.18
N LEU A 239 -0.99 -4.72 -18.60
CA LEU A 239 -1.60 -5.97 -18.15
C LEU A 239 -1.75 -7.01 -19.27
N ARG A 240 -1.45 -6.68 -20.53
CA ARG A 240 -1.61 -7.62 -21.65
C ARG A 240 -0.73 -8.86 -21.44
N GLN A 241 -1.20 -9.99 -21.96
CA GLN A 241 -0.44 -11.24 -22.00
C GLN A 241 0.22 -11.41 -23.36
N ASP A 242 1.34 -12.13 -23.36
CA ASP A 242 2.15 -12.46 -24.54
C ASP A 242 1.44 -13.38 -25.56
N GLU A 243 0.24 -13.89 -25.23
CA GLU A 243 -0.53 -14.77 -26.12
C GLU A 243 -1.14 -14.06 -27.33
N ASP A 244 -1.11 -12.72 -27.39
CA ASP A 244 -1.45 -11.99 -28.59
C ASP A 244 -0.22 -12.01 -29.53
N PRO A 245 -0.22 -12.77 -30.65
CA PRO A 245 0.95 -12.97 -31.51
C PRO A 245 1.40 -11.70 -32.25
N LEU A 246 0.80 -10.55 -31.96
CA LEU A 246 1.30 -9.27 -32.40
C LEU A 246 2.66 -9.05 -31.72
N PRO A 247 3.71 -8.72 -32.49
CA PRO A 247 5.06 -8.61 -31.96
C PRO A 247 5.06 -7.69 -30.73
N PHE A 248 5.79 -8.13 -29.70
CA PHE A 248 6.10 -7.57 -28.39
C PHE A 248 6.52 -6.08 -28.34
N ALA A 249 6.18 -5.28 -29.34
CA ALA A 249 6.16 -3.83 -29.26
C ALA A 249 5.12 -3.43 -28.20
N PHE A 250 5.54 -3.51 -26.94
CA PHE A 250 5.08 -2.57 -25.94
C PHE A 250 5.08 -1.20 -26.63
N PRO A 251 3.94 -0.49 -26.69
CA PRO A 251 3.83 0.78 -27.37
C PRO A 251 4.44 1.83 -26.44
N TRP A 252 5.71 1.66 -26.08
CA TRP A 252 6.62 2.77 -26.12
C TRP A 252 6.79 2.93 -27.62
N PRO A 253 5.98 3.78 -28.28
CA PRO A 253 6.07 3.88 -29.71
C PRO A 253 7.52 4.20 -30.00
N GLU A 254 8.11 3.55 -30.99
CA GLU A 254 9.41 4.00 -31.53
C GLU A 254 9.34 5.51 -31.86
N GLY A 255 8.13 6.06 -32.03
CA GLY A 255 7.80 7.48 -32.11
C GLY A 255 7.88 8.33 -30.82
N LEU A 256 7.82 7.79 -29.59
CA LEU A 256 8.03 8.58 -28.35
C LEU A 256 9.46 9.13 -28.24
N VAL A 257 10.33 8.64 -29.09
CA VAL A 257 11.76 8.84 -29.07
C VAL A 257 12.10 9.79 -30.22
N PRO A 258 11.71 11.07 -30.08
CA PRO A 258 12.57 12.00 -29.37
C PRO A 258 11.80 13.06 -28.56
N PHE A 259 10.78 12.68 -27.79
CA PHE A 259 10.04 13.69 -27.02
C PHE A 259 10.82 14.12 -25.77
N ASP A 260 11.19 15.39 -25.78
CA ASP A 260 11.59 16.11 -24.58
C ASP A 260 10.33 16.40 -23.76
N PHE A 261 10.34 16.00 -22.49
CA PHE A 261 9.29 16.34 -21.54
C PHE A 261 9.85 17.30 -20.49
N PRO A 262 9.99 18.60 -20.82
CA PRO A 262 10.70 19.55 -19.97
C PRO A 262 10.02 19.78 -18.62
N ALA A 263 8.71 19.52 -18.49
CA ALA A 263 7.97 19.64 -17.24
C ALA A 263 7.68 18.30 -16.54
N LEU A 264 8.16 17.17 -17.06
CA LEU A 264 7.87 15.87 -16.45
C LEU A 264 8.58 15.74 -15.12
N GLU A 265 7.78 15.56 -14.07
CA GLU A 265 8.16 15.44 -12.66
C GLU A 265 8.08 13.99 -12.16
N ILE A 266 7.11 13.22 -12.67
CA ILE A 266 6.81 11.85 -12.23
C ILE A 266 6.70 10.91 -13.43
N LEU A 267 7.46 9.81 -13.41
CA LEU A 267 7.34 8.69 -14.33
C LEU A 267 7.09 7.40 -13.56
N ASP A 268 5.91 6.82 -13.72
CA ASP A 268 5.48 5.61 -13.02
C ASP A 268 5.03 4.57 -14.05
N VAL A 269 5.79 3.48 -14.19
CA VAL A 269 5.52 2.44 -15.20
C VAL A 269 5.48 1.08 -14.53
N MET A 270 4.34 0.44 -14.64
CA MET A 270 4.10 -0.89 -14.13
C MET A 270 3.79 -1.80 -15.31
N ALA A 271 4.52 -2.89 -15.41
CA ALA A 271 4.25 -3.95 -16.36
C ALA A 271 3.99 -5.26 -15.63
N ARG A 272 3.15 -6.08 -16.24
CA ARG A 272 3.00 -7.48 -15.92
C ARG A 272 4.31 -8.20 -16.24
N GLY A 273 4.82 -9.01 -15.32
CA GLY A 273 5.99 -9.84 -15.55
C GLY A 273 5.69 -10.93 -16.56
N ALA A 274 6.58 -11.11 -17.53
CA ALA A 274 6.47 -12.19 -18.49
C ALA A 274 6.85 -13.54 -17.87
N LYS A 275 6.20 -14.60 -18.32
CA LYS A 275 6.33 -15.95 -17.73
C LYS A 275 7.39 -16.82 -18.37
N GLU A 276 7.77 -16.54 -19.60
CA GLU A 276 8.63 -17.41 -20.42
C GLU A 276 9.70 -16.56 -21.10
N ASP A 277 10.84 -17.20 -21.42
CA ASP A 277 12.06 -16.74 -22.12
C ASP A 277 11.90 -15.51 -23.03
N ILE A 278 11.54 -14.35 -22.48
CA ILE A 278 11.57 -13.11 -23.21
C ILE A 278 13.04 -12.86 -23.53
N GLN A 279 13.29 -12.73 -24.83
CA GLN A 279 14.54 -12.22 -25.41
C GLN A 279 15.14 -11.19 -24.44
N PRO A 280 16.42 -11.35 -24.03
CA PRO A 280 17.02 -10.52 -23.00
C PRO A 280 16.67 -9.06 -23.24
N PHE A 281 16.24 -8.35 -22.20
CA PHE A 281 15.96 -6.91 -22.23
C PHE A 281 17.04 -6.12 -22.99
N GLU A 282 18.28 -6.63 -23.05
CA GLU A 282 19.33 -6.16 -23.95
C GLU A 282 18.88 -5.90 -25.39
N ALA A 283 18.18 -6.82 -26.05
CA ALA A 283 17.72 -6.66 -27.42
C ALA A 283 16.78 -5.46 -27.57
N TRP A 284 15.93 -5.23 -26.57
CA TRP A 284 15.00 -4.11 -26.52
C TRP A 284 15.70 -2.79 -26.16
N SER A 285 16.65 -2.84 -25.20
CA SER A 285 17.39 -1.67 -24.72
C SER A 285 18.30 -1.03 -25.77
N ARG A 286 18.81 -1.79 -26.75
CA ARG A 286 19.68 -1.26 -27.82
C ARG A 286 18.99 -0.22 -28.70
N GLY A 287 17.65 -0.20 -28.74
CA GLY A 287 16.87 0.77 -29.52
C GLY A 287 16.26 1.92 -28.71
N LEU A 288 16.15 1.78 -27.38
CA LEU A 288 15.47 2.77 -26.55
C LEU A 288 16.37 3.96 -26.28
N ARG A 289 16.03 5.14 -26.82
CA ARG A 289 16.67 6.37 -26.35
C ARG A 289 16.11 6.78 -25.00
N SER A 290 16.93 7.46 -24.22
CA SER A 290 16.54 7.98 -22.92
C SER A 290 15.49 9.09 -23.04
N VAL A 291 14.47 9.03 -22.18
CA VAL A 291 13.50 10.13 -22.01
C VAL A 291 14.22 11.35 -21.43
N HIS A 292 14.26 12.48 -22.14
CA HIS A 292 14.83 13.71 -21.61
C HIS A 292 13.79 14.48 -20.79
N ALA A 293 13.99 14.52 -19.47
CA ALA A 293 13.06 15.12 -18.52
C ALA A 293 13.85 15.82 -17.40
N PRO A 294 14.30 17.06 -17.60
CA PRO A 294 15.17 17.77 -16.66
C PRO A 294 14.54 18.00 -15.27
N GLN A 295 13.20 18.06 -15.18
CA GLN A 295 12.46 18.26 -13.92
C GLN A 295 12.05 16.93 -13.24
N LEU A 296 12.43 15.78 -13.80
CA LEU A 296 11.97 14.48 -13.32
C LEU A 296 12.58 14.17 -11.96
N HIS A 297 11.75 14.19 -10.92
CA HIS A 297 12.17 13.97 -9.54
C HIS A 297 11.71 12.63 -8.97
N THR A 298 10.78 11.93 -9.63
CA THR A 298 10.29 10.63 -9.17
C THR A 298 10.14 9.64 -10.31
N VAL A 299 10.83 8.51 -10.19
CA VAL A 299 10.75 7.38 -11.11
C VAL A 299 10.36 6.14 -10.33
N LYS A 300 9.33 5.46 -10.81
CA LYS A 300 8.85 4.18 -10.26
C LYS A 300 8.68 3.20 -11.40
N PHE A 301 9.34 2.06 -11.28
CA PHE A 301 9.24 0.99 -12.25
C PHE A 301 8.94 -0.35 -11.59
N VAL A 302 7.96 -1.07 -12.12
CA VAL A 302 7.58 -2.41 -11.68
C VAL A 302 7.62 -3.35 -12.88
N ASN A 303 8.49 -4.36 -12.85
CA ASN A 303 8.82 -5.29 -13.94
C ASN A 303 9.18 -4.62 -15.28
N TYR A 304 9.62 -3.37 -15.25
CA TYR A 304 9.90 -2.60 -16.44
C TYR A 304 11.09 -1.67 -16.22
N PHE A 305 11.66 -1.14 -17.30
CA PHE A 305 12.67 -0.10 -17.20
C PHE A 305 12.71 0.72 -18.48
N ILE A 306 12.83 2.03 -18.31
CA ILE A 306 12.94 2.99 -19.40
C ILE A 306 14.11 3.89 -19.08
N PRO A 307 15.15 3.97 -19.92
CA PRO A 307 16.22 4.92 -19.68
C PRO A 307 15.68 6.35 -19.64
N TRP A 308 16.16 7.17 -18.70
CA TRP A 308 15.78 8.58 -18.61
C TRP A 308 17.03 9.46 -18.48
N ARG A 309 16.84 10.76 -18.65
CA ARG A 309 17.85 11.77 -18.33
C ARG A 309 17.22 12.88 -17.49
N SER A 310 17.65 12.96 -16.24
CA SER A 310 17.25 14.00 -15.29
C SER A 310 18.43 14.41 -14.43
N SER A 311 18.51 15.70 -14.10
CA SER A 311 19.44 16.24 -13.11
C SER A 311 18.80 16.40 -11.73
N CYS A 312 17.48 16.18 -11.59
CA CYS A 312 16.71 16.50 -10.39
C CYS A 312 16.10 15.27 -9.71
N LEU A 313 16.53 14.05 -10.03
CA LEU A 313 15.91 12.83 -9.50
C LEU A 313 16.04 12.71 -7.98
N VAL A 314 14.92 12.69 -7.27
CA VAL A 314 14.86 12.60 -5.80
C VAL A 314 14.50 11.20 -5.31
N ASN A 315 13.55 10.54 -6.00
CA ASN A 315 13.04 9.23 -5.63
C ASN A 315 13.18 8.27 -6.82
N LEU A 316 13.85 7.14 -6.61
CA LEU A 316 13.96 6.06 -7.58
C LEU A 316 13.48 4.76 -6.93
N SER A 317 12.46 4.13 -7.51
CA SER A 317 11.99 2.80 -7.14
C SER A 317 12.02 1.89 -8.37
N ILE A 318 12.79 0.81 -8.33
CA ILE A 318 12.83 -0.21 -9.37
C ILE A 318 12.52 -1.55 -8.69
N ARG A 319 11.46 -2.21 -9.13
CA ARG A 319 10.95 -3.42 -8.49
C ARG A 319 10.71 -4.49 -9.55
N SER A 320 11.24 -5.68 -9.31
CA SER A 320 10.90 -6.90 -10.03
C SER A 320 10.05 -7.77 -9.11
N VAL A 321 8.94 -8.23 -9.65
CA VAL A 321 7.94 -9.00 -8.91
C VAL A 321 8.01 -10.48 -9.22
N SER A 322 8.65 -10.86 -10.34
CA SER A 322 8.77 -12.27 -10.72
C SER A 322 9.58 -13.06 -9.69
N LEU A 323 9.03 -14.21 -9.29
CA LEU A 323 9.58 -15.11 -8.28
C LEU A 323 10.50 -16.19 -8.89
N GLU A 324 10.43 -16.41 -10.20
CA GLU A 324 10.96 -17.61 -10.84
C GLU A 324 11.92 -17.26 -11.99
N HIS A 325 13.01 -16.55 -11.66
CA HIS A 325 14.18 -16.32 -12.56
C HIS A 325 14.12 -15.15 -13.55
N THR A 326 12.99 -14.47 -13.74
CA THR A 326 12.94 -13.30 -14.63
C THR A 326 13.17 -12.00 -13.85
N SER A 327 14.41 -11.76 -13.39
CA SER A 327 14.79 -10.40 -12.97
C SER A 327 14.61 -9.45 -14.15
N ILE A 328 14.27 -8.18 -13.90
CA ILE A 328 14.45 -7.13 -14.92
C ILE A 328 15.90 -7.23 -15.40
N TYR A 329 16.12 -7.70 -16.63
CA TYR A 329 17.46 -7.96 -17.16
C TYR A 329 18.15 -6.65 -17.53
N MET A 330 18.42 -5.80 -16.54
CA MET A 330 19.24 -4.62 -16.76
C MET A 330 20.71 -5.05 -16.79
N SER A 331 21.44 -4.64 -17.82
CA SER A 331 22.89 -4.84 -17.81
C SER A 331 23.52 -4.07 -16.63
N SER A 332 24.59 -4.62 -16.05
CA SER A 332 25.33 -3.96 -14.96
C SER A 332 25.79 -2.55 -15.36
N SER A 333 26.14 -2.33 -16.62
CA SER A 333 26.55 -1.01 -17.14
C SER A 333 25.41 0.00 -17.12
N LEU A 334 24.24 -0.35 -17.69
CA LEU A 334 23.07 0.52 -17.73
C LEU A 334 22.55 0.84 -16.32
N PHE A 335 22.54 -0.15 -15.44
CA PHE A 335 22.15 0.02 -14.04
C PHE A 335 23.06 1.01 -13.31
N LEU A 336 24.38 0.82 -13.39
CA LEU A 336 25.33 1.70 -12.74
C LEU A 336 25.34 3.11 -13.37
N GLU A 337 25.20 3.25 -14.69
CA GLU A 337 25.05 4.54 -15.37
C GLU A 337 23.83 5.31 -14.84
N THR A 338 22.70 4.61 -14.72
CA THR A 338 21.45 5.17 -14.19
C THR A 338 21.63 5.70 -12.77
N LEU A 339 22.30 4.94 -11.90
CA LEU A 339 22.58 5.36 -10.52
C LEU A 339 23.59 6.52 -10.45
N ARG A 340 24.64 6.49 -11.29
CA ARG A 340 25.63 7.58 -11.37
C ARG A 340 24.97 8.91 -11.72
N GLN A 341 24.02 8.89 -12.66
CA GLN A 341 23.32 10.10 -13.07
C GLN A 341 22.56 10.76 -11.91
N ALA A 342 21.96 9.97 -11.01
CA ALA A 342 21.15 10.46 -9.91
C ALA A 342 21.90 10.65 -8.58
N ARG A 343 23.19 10.26 -8.50
CA ARG A 343 23.90 10.08 -7.22
C ARG A 343 23.90 11.31 -6.29
N HIS A 344 23.91 12.51 -6.85
CA HIS A 344 23.98 13.76 -6.07
C HIS A 344 22.61 14.32 -5.66
N THR A 345 21.51 13.82 -6.22
CA THR A 345 20.16 14.34 -5.99
C THR A 345 19.24 13.35 -5.28
N LEU A 346 19.55 12.06 -5.37
CA LEU A 346 18.73 10.99 -4.83
C LEU A 346 18.65 11.05 -3.30
N LYS A 347 17.41 11.05 -2.79
CA LYS A 347 17.09 10.97 -1.36
C LYS A 347 16.51 9.61 -0.97
N THR A 348 15.79 8.97 -1.89
CA THR A 348 15.13 7.68 -1.68
C THR A 348 15.50 6.74 -2.81
N LEU A 349 16.07 5.59 -2.48
CA LEU A 349 16.40 4.51 -3.42
C LEU A 349 15.74 3.22 -2.97
N GLU A 350 14.83 2.69 -3.78
CA GLU A 350 14.19 1.39 -3.59
C GLU A 350 14.52 0.46 -4.74
N LEU A 351 15.09 -0.72 -4.43
CA LEU A 351 15.54 -1.71 -5.40
C LEU A 351 15.04 -3.09 -4.95
N GLU A 352 13.93 -3.58 -5.49
CA GLU A 352 13.38 -4.89 -5.14
C GLU A 352 13.62 -5.88 -6.28
N CYS A 353 14.37 -6.95 -6.02
CA CYS A 353 14.69 -8.05 -6.93
C CYS A 353 15.16 -7.63 -8.34
N CYS A 354 15.81 -6.47 -8.47
CA CYS A 354 16.18 -5.87 -9.75
C CYS A 354 17.70 -5.62 -9.91
N LEU A 355 18.52 -6.05 -8.94
CA LEU A 355 19.97 -5.92 -9.08
C LEU A 355 20.50 -6.96 -10.08
N PRO A 356 21.41 -6.55 -11.00
CA PRO A 356 22.15 -7.49 -11.83
C PRO A 356 22.93 -8.50 -10.98
N ILE A 357 23.03 -9.75 -11.46
CA ILE A 357 23.75 -10.83 -10.75
C ILE A 357 25.24 -10.50 -10.70
N ASP A 358 25.80 -10.13 -11.85
CA ASP A 358 27.24 -9.87 -12.03
C ASP A 358 27.53 -8.38 -11.95
N LEU A 359 27.27 -7.79 -10.79
CA LEU A 359 27.76 -6.44 -10.51
C LEU A 359 29.29 -6.40 -10.40
N SER A 360 29.98 -7.53 -10.23
CA SER A 360 31.45 -7.62 -10.15
C SER A 360 32.15 -7.25 -11.45
N ASP A 361 31.53 -7.48 -12.60
CA ASP A 361 32.22 -7.43 -13.90
C ASP A 361 32.30 -6.01 -14.48
N ALA A 362 31.55 -5.08 -13.89
CA ALA A 362 31.70 -3.67 -14.24
C ALA A 362 33.06 -3.14 -13.75
N PRO A 363 33.75 -2.27 -14.50
CA PRO A 363 35.09 -1.80 -14.17
C PRO A 363 35.21 -1.36 -12.70
N ASP A 364 36.23 -1.87 -12.01
CA ASP A 364 36.37 -1.89 -10.55
C ASP A 364 36.46 -0.51 -9.87
N ASP A 365 36.66 0.56 -10.63
CA ASP A 365 37.21 1.80 -10.07
C ASP A 365 36.18 2.84 -9.59
N GLU A 366 34.89 2.71 -9.87
CA GLU A 366 33.93 3.77 -9.51
C GLU A 366 32.92 3.37 -8.43
N ILE A 367 33.23 3.76 -7.20
CA ILE A 367 32.27 3.79 -6.08
C ILE A 367 31.28 4.93 -6.31
N ILE A 368 29.99 4.62 -6.29
CA ILE A 368 28.90 5.59 -6.41
C ILE A 368 28.59 6.20 -5.05
N ASP A 369 28.89 7.49 -4.86
CA ASP A 369 28.61 8.22 -3.62
C ASP A 369 27.25 8.93 -3.67
N PHE A 370 26.30 8.45 -2.85
CA PHE A 370 24.97 9.01 -2.68
C PHE A 370 24.90 10.04 -1.56
N THR A 371 25.62 11.15 -1.68
CA THR A 371 25.74 12.22 -0.66
C THR A 371 24.44 12.75 -0.01
N ARG A 372 23.27 12.57 -0.65
CA ARG A 372 21.96 13.05 -0.17
C ARG A 372 20.98 11.94 0.22
N LEU A 373 21.41 10.69 0.18
CA LEU A 373 20.53 9.56 0.47
C LEU A 373 20.04 9.64 1.92
N ARG A 374 18.73 9.45 2.08
CA ARG A 374 18.05 9.41 3.37
C ARG A 374 17.46 8.03 3.62
N GLU A 375 17.08 7.32 2.57
CA GLU A 375 16.47 6.01 2.64
C GLU A 375 16.97 5.12 1.50
N LEU A 376 17.45 3.94 1.87
CA LEU A 376 17.90 2.89 0.96
C LEU A 376 17.18 1.60 1.30
N LYS A 377 16.26 1.17 0.43
CA LYS A 377 15.56 -0.10 0.51
C LYS A 377 16.04 -1.02 -0.60
N VAL A 378 16.65 -2.15 -0.27
CA VAL A 378 17.18 -3.08 -1.27
C VAL A 378 16.82 -4.50 -0.90
N SER A 379 16.17 -5.22 -1.80
CA SER A 379 15.84 -6.64 -1.65
C SER A 379 16.47 -7.43 -2.80
N SER A 380 17.59 -8.13 -2.61
CA SER A 380 18.20 -8.89 -3.71
C SER A 380 19.29 -9.87 -3.25
N HIS A 381 19.56 -10.89 -4.06
CA HIS A 381 20.71 -11.79 -3.88
C HIS A 381 22.06 -11.11 -4.15
N ALA A 382 22.11 -10.12 -5.06
CA ALA A 382 23.33 -9.37 -5.40
C ALA A 382 23.58 -8.18 -4.46
N LEU A 383 22.93 -8.16 -3.30
CA LEU A 383 23.01 -7.05 -2.35
C LEU A 383 24.45 -6.77 -1.89
N HIS A 384 25.26 -7.82 -1.68
CA HIS A 384 26.64 -7.66 -1.25
C HIS A 384 27.48 -6.89 -2.27
N SER A 385 27.47 -7.34 -3.53
CA SER A 385 28.17 -6.70 -4.64
C SER A 385 27.67 -5.28 -4.91
N PHE A 386 26.41 -5.00 -4.63
CA PHE A 386 25.88 -3.64 -4.69
C PHE A 386 26.43 -2.75 -3.58
N LEU A 387 26.40 -3.23 -2.32
CA LEU A 387 26.89 -2.44 -1.20
C LEU A 387 28.39 -2.14 -1.31
N THR A 388 29.22 -3.02 -1.88
CA THR A 388 30.65 -2.72 -2.09
C THR A 388 30.87 -1.55 -3.06
N ARG A 389 29.92 -1.29 -3.96
CA ARG A 389 30.02 -0.27 -5.02
C ARG A 389 29.34 1.05 -4.71
N VAL A 390 28.63 1.16 -3.60
CA VAL A 390 27.94 2.40 -3.24
C VAL A 390 28.41 2.91 -1.89
N THR A 391 28.37 4.23 -1.70
CA THR A 391 28.52 4.89 -0.39
C THR A 391 27.37 5.85 -0.18
N PHE A 392 27.04 6.14 1.07
CA PHE A 392 25.91 6.99 1.43
C PHE A 392 26.14 7.59 2.83
N PRO A 393 25.46 8.70 3.18
CA PRO A 393 25.53 9.31 4.49
C PRO A 393 25.24 8.32 5.61
N ARG A 394 25.95 8.48 6.72
CA ARG A 394 25.75 7.69 7.93
C ARG A 394 24.38 7.86 8.60
N SER A 395 23.65 8.91 8.23
CA SER A 395 22.26 9.16 8.62
C SER A 395 21.23 8.41 7.75
N THR A 396 21.67 7.67 6.72
CA THR A 396 20.78 6.96 5.80
C THR A 396 20.08 5.82 6.54
N ARG A 397 18.76 5.75 6.36
CA ARG A 397 17.96 4.61 6.82
C ARG A 397 18.10 3.46 5.85
N LEU A 398 18.47 2.29 6.37
CA LEU A 398 18.67 1.10 5.54
C LEU A 398 17.55 0.10 5.77
N SER A 399 16.97 -0.42 4.69
CA SER A 399 16.02 -1.53 4.70
C SER A 399 16.51 -2.60 3.74
N LEU A 400 17.27 -3.56 4.25
CA LEU A 400 17.94 -4.58 3.45
C LEU A 400 17.19 -5.89 3.57
N GLU A 401 16.71 -6.46 2.47
CA GLU A 401 15.98 -7.73 2.47
C GLU A 401 16.73 -8.78 1.63
N LEU A 402 16.89 -9.98 2.16
CA LEU A 402 17.45 -11.10 1.40
C LEU A 402 16.32 -12.03 0.96
N PRO A 403 16.09 -12.18 -0.36
CA PRO A 403 15.15 -13.16 -0.87
C PRO A 403 15.68 -14.59 -0.66
N GLY A 404 14.84 -15.47 -0.11
CA GLY A 404 15.12 -16.91 0.01
C GLY A 404 15.99 -17.30 1.21
N PHE A 405 15.97 -18.59 1.55
CA PHE A 405 16.79 -19.17 2.63
C PHE A 405 17.70 -20.27 2.09
N ASN A 406 19.01 -20.01 2.08
CA ASN A 406 20.05 -21.02 1.92
C ASN A 406 21.12 -20.72 2.98
N VAL A 407 21.83 -21.74 3.49
CA VAL A 407 22.90 -21.59 4.48
C VAL A 407 23.98 -20.60 4.00
N THR A 408 24.25 -20.55 2.69
CA THR A 408 25.11 -19.53 2.08
C THR A 408 24.59 -18.10 2.27
N ILE A 409 23.27 -17.89 2.29
CA ILE A 409 22.63 -16.59 2.54
C ILE A 409 22.89 -16.12 3.98
N LEU A 410 22.97 -17.01 4.97
CA LEU A 410 23.30 -16.61 6.35
C LEU A 410 24.72 -16.03 6.46
N ARG A 411 25.70 -16.60 5.74
CA ARG A 411 27.05 -16.01 5.63
C ARG A 411 27.04 -14.69 4.86
N GLY A 412 26.21 -14.57 3.83
CA GLY A 412 25.98 -13.30 3.14
C GLY A 412 25.40 -12.24 4.08
N PHE A 413 24.40 -12.59 4.87
CA PHE A 413 23.72 -11.71 5.83
C PHE A 413 24.70 -11.15 6.87
N SER A 414 25.56 -12.02 7.40
CA SER A 414 26.71 -11.73 8.25
C SER A 414 27.57 -10.59 7.70
N THR A 415 28.01 -10.75 6.44
CA THR A 415 28.86 -9.79 5.76
C THR A 415 28.12 -8.48 5.48
N LEU A 416 26.85 -8.58 5.09
CA LEU A 416 25.97 -7.44 4.83
C LEU A 416 25.72 -6.62 6.09
N PHE A 417 25.47 -7.28 7.22
CA PHE A 417 25.28 -6.62 8.50
C PHE A 417 26.54 -5.84 8.88
N ARG A 418 27.72 -6.48 8.79
CA ARG A 418 29.00 -5.81 9.05
C ARG A 418 29.17 -4.58 8.17
N MET A 419 28.97 -4.70 6.86
CA MET A 419 29.07 -3.56 5.93
C MET A 419 28.08 -2.44 6.22
N ALA A 420 26.82 -2.78 6.51
CA ALA A 420 25.81 -1.80 6.92
C ALA A 420 26.19 -1.12 8.23
N SER A 421 26.73 -1.88 9.18
CA SER A 421 27.12 -1.42 10.50
C SER A 421 28.30 -0.47 10.49
N GLU A 422 29.29 -0.71 9.62
CA GLU A 422 30.46 0.16 9.42
C GLU A 422 30.08 1.51 8.78
N ARG A 423 28.90 1.57 8.13
CA ARG A 423 28.47 2.73 7.33
C ARG A 423 27.38 3.58 7.98
N ILE A 424 26.76 3.15 9.06
CA ILE A 424 25.76 3.93 9.79
C ILE A 424 26.40 4.58 11.03
N ASP A 425 26.13 5.86 11.27
CA ASP A 425 26.60 6.52 12.50
C ASP A 425 25.79 6.02 13.70
N GLY A 426 26.51 5.78 14.79
CA GLY A 426 25.87 5.38 16.03
C GLY A 426 25.25 3.98 15.95
N VAL A 427 25.78 3.07 15.12
CA VAL A 427 25.44 1.63 15.30
C VAL A 427 25.80 1.19 16.72
N SER A 428 26.90 1.72 17.25
CA SER A 428 27.25 1.54 18.64
C SER A 428 26.25 2.17 19.62
N SER A 429 25.42 3.13 19.22
CA SER A 429 24.32 3.63 20.05
C SER A 429 23.01 2.85 19.86
N LEU A 430 22.92 1.93 18.89
CA LEU A 430 21.72 1.10 18.72
C LEU A 430 21.58 0.16 19.92
N ASN A 431 20.46 0.28 20.62
CA ASN A 431 20.22 -0.36 21.90
C ASN A 431 18.77 -0.86 22.05
N ALA A 432 17.94 -0.73 21.01
CA ALA A 432 16.62 -1.33 20.94
C ALA A 432 16.49 -2.17 19.65
N LEU A 433 15.88 -3.34 19.77
CA LEU A 433 15.71 -4.30 18.68
C LEU A 433 14.24 -4.73 18.59
N VAL A 434 13.65 -4.66 17.40
CA VAL A 434 12.32 -5.22 17.11
C VAL A 434 12.49 -6.37 16.13
N LEU A 435 11.92 -7.51 16.47
CA LEU A 435 11.73 -8.62 15.56
C LEU A 435 10.27 -8.61 15.15
N ARG A 436 10.03 -8.54 13.86
CA ARG A 436 8.69 -8.66 13.30
C ARG A 436 8.68 -9.73 12.22
N ASP A 437 7.70 -10.61 12.24
CA ASP A 437 7.29 -11.21 11.00
C ASP A 437 6.26 -10.32 10.31
N SER A 438 6.38 -10.25 9.00
CA SER A 438 5.35 -9.70 8.15
C SER A 438 4.92 -10.80 7.20
N PRO A 439 3.70 -11.32 7.31
CA PRO A 439 3.16 -12.13 6.23
C PRO A 439 3.13 -11.24 4.99
N SER A 440 3.72 -11.74 3.92
CA SER A 440 3.67 -11.12 2.60
C SER A 440 3.10 -12.13 1.61
N MET A 441 2.65 -11.64 0.46
CA MET A 441 2.13 -12.53 -0.58
C MET A 441 3.23 -13.45 -1.18
N ARG A 442 4.50 -13.15 -0.88
CA ARG A 442 5.67 -13.93 -1.30
C ARG A 442 6.17 -14.90 -0.22
N GLY A 443 5.47 -15.01 0.90
CA GLY A 443 5.88 -15.75 2.10
C GLY A 443 6.12 -14.81 3.27
N THR A 444 6.78 -15.27 4.31
CA THR A 444 6.97 -14.45 5.51
C THR A 444 8.34 -13.81 5.54
N THR A 445 8.39 -12.51 5.78
CA THR A 445 9.66 -11.81 6.00
C THR A 445 9.88 -11.63 7.48
N LEU A 446 10.95 -12.22 8.02
CA LEU A 446 11.46 -11.87 9.35
C LEU A 446 12.29 -10.61 9.21
N SER A 447 11.79 -9.50 9.76
CA SER A 447 12.50 -8.24 9.80
C SER A 447 13.07 -7.98 11.20
N ILE A 448 14.33 -7.55 11.24
CA ILE A 448 15.07 -7.12 12.41
C ILE A 448 15.26 -5.61 12.29
N ASP A 449 14.55 -4.85 13.11
CA ASP A 449 14.62 -3.39 13.12
C ASP A 449 15.46 -2.93 14.33
N LEU A 450 16.45 -2.06 14.10
CA LEU A 450 17.35 -1.52 15.11
C LEU A 450 17.13 -0.01 15.31
N TYR A 451 17.10 0.41 16.58
CA TYR A 451 16.78 1.77 17.02
C TYR A 451 17.90 2.35 17.89
N ASP A 452 18.08 3.68 17.82
CA ASP A 452 19.14 4.46 18.48
C ASP A 452 18.82 4.90 19.91
N SER A 453 17.56 4.77 20.36
CA SER A 453 17.14 5.29 21.66
C SER A 453 16.17 4.38 22.42
N ALA A 454 16.66 3.24 22.86
CA ALA A 454 16.00 2.40 23.86
C ALA A 454 15.68 3.18 25.13
N GLN A 455 16.52 4.15 25.53
CA GLN A 455 16.22 4.98 26.69
C GLN A 455 14.99 5.86 26.49
N SER A 456 14.78 6.44 25.30
CA SER A 456 13.54 7.17 25.00
C SER A 456 12.33 6.24 24.99
N ILE A 457 12.48 5.03 24.44
CA ILE A 457 11.44 3.99 24.38
C ILE A 457 11.08 3.51 25.80
N ILE A 458 12.08 3.22 26.63
CA ILE A 458 11.92 2.77 28.02
C ILE A 458 11.33 3.91 28.85
N SER A 459 11.85 5.13 28.74
CA SER A 459 11.38 6.28 29.53
C SER A 459 9.95 6.67 29.16
N SER A 460 9.59 6.66 27.87
CA SER A 460 8.20 6.91 27.46
C SER A 460 7.26 5.82 27.98
N THR A 461 7.70 4.57 28.01
CA THR A 461 6.93 3.45 28.55
C THR A 461 6.75 3.57 30.06
N LEU A 462 7.81 3.90 30.80
CA LEU A 462 7.79 4.00 32.27
C LEU A 462 7.04 5.24 32.78
N ASN A 463 7.11 6.36 32.04
CA ASN A 463 6.53 7.64 32.43
C ASN A 463 5.09 7.87 31.93
N ALA A 464 4.53 6.96 31.11
CA ALA A 464 3.16 7.08 30.59
C ALA A 464 2.05 6.97 31.67
N GLY A 465 2.41 6.94 32.95
CA GLY A 465 1.48 6.99 34.08
C GLY A 465 0.78 8.34 34.17
N ALA A 466 -0.29 8.53 33.37
CA ALA A 466 -1.49 9.34 33.67
C ALA A 466 -2.36 9.61 32.42
N THR A 467 -1.82 9.56 31.20
CA THR A 467 -2.56 9.96 29.99
C THR A 467 -2.65 8.82 28.97
N HIS A 468 -3.88 8.39 28.67
CA HIS A 468 -4.30 7.22 27.89
C HIS A 468 -3.85 7.13 26.41
N THR A 469 -2.71 7.71 26.01
CA THR A 469 -2.25 7.55 24.62
C THR A 469 -1.61 6.17 24.45
N HIS A 470 -2.36 5.25 23.83
CA HIS A 470 -2.00 3.85 23.49
C HIS A 470 -0.86 3.71 22.46
N THR A 471 0.10 4.63 22.41
CA THR A 471 1.14 4.63 21.38
C THR A 471 2.22 3.61 21.71
N ASP A 472 2.28 2.55 20.90
CA ASP A 472 3.40 1.59 20.86
C ASP A 472 4.72 2.37 20.67
N PRO A 473 5.68 2.26 21.59
CA PRO A 473 6.87 3.11 21.63
C PRO A 473 7.81 2.79 20.47
N PHE A 474 7.68 1.61 19.87
CA PHE A 474 8.40 1.22 18.67
C PHE A 474 7.66 1.65 17.39
N ALA A 475 6.37 2.01 17.46
CA ALA A 475 5.59 2.48 16.31
C ALA A 475 5.79 3.97 16.02
N SER A 476 6.09 4.79 17.02
CA SER A 476 6.33 6.23 16.84
C SER A 476 7.72 6.54 16.26
N SER A 477 8.66 5.62 16.38
CA SER A 477 10.02 5.76 15.86
C SER A 477 10.19 4.98 14.56
N THR A 478 10.83 5.59 13.57
CA THR A 478 11.32 4.86 12.39
C THR A 478 12.68 4.22 12.71
N PRO A 479 12.88 2.93 12.43
CA PRO A 479 14.17 2.30 12.68
C PRO A 479 15.28 2.91 11.83
N ARG A 480 16.52 2.89 12.34
CA ARG A 480 17.70 3.32 11.57
C ARG A 480 18.16 2.24 10.58
N LEU A 481 18.06 0.98 10.99
CA LEU A 481 18.41 -0.18 10.19
C LEU A 481 17.29 -1.21 10.30
N THR A 482 16.78 -1.66 9.17
CA THR A 482 15.84 -2.77 9.01
C THR A 482 16.54 -3.84 8.18
N LEU A 483 16.55 -5.07 8.68
CA LEU A 483 17.11 -6.22 7.98
C LEU A 483 16.01 -7.27 7.84
N GLY A 484 15.52 -7.46 6.62
CA GLY A 484 14.56 -8.51 6.27
C GLY A 484 15.25 -9.79 5.78
N ILE A 485 14.74 -10.93 6.21
CA ILE A 485 15.01 -12.23 5.58
C ILE A 485 13.67 -12.77 5.12
N ARG A 486 13.51 -12.95 3.80
CA ARG A 486 12.25 -13.40 3.21
C ARG A 486 12.28 -14.91 3.04
N PHE A 487 11.36 -15.60 3.71
CA PHE A 487 11.16 -17.04 3.60
C PHE A 487 10.07 -17.34 2.57
N PRO A 488 10.26 -18.33 1.68
CA PRO A 488 9.19 -18.81 0.81
C PRO A 488 8.03 -19.36 1.64
N ALA A 489 6.78 -19.16 1.20
CA ALA A 489 5.58 -19.58 1.93
C ALA A 489 5.54 -21.08 2.33
N TYR A 490 6.31 -21.94 1.65
CA TYR A 490 6.36 -23.39 1.88
C TYR A 490 7.63 -23.88 2.56
N GLN A 491 8.61 -23.00 2.77
CA GLN A 491 9.89 -23.31 3.41
C GLN A 491 10.01 -22.43 4.64
N TYR A 492 9.12 -22.66 5.60
CA TYR A 492 9.31 -22.06 6.90
C TYR A 492 10.63 -22.57 7.47
N PRO A 493 11.49 -21.69 7.99
CA PRO A 493 12.68 -22.14 8.66
C PRO A 493 12.22 -22.92 9.88
N GLU A 494 12.48 -24.22 9.92
CA GLU A 494 12.39 -24.99 11.16
C GLU A 494 13.30 -24.39 12.26
N GLN A 495 14.11 -23.36 11.98
CA GLN A 495 15.14 -22.88 12.90
C GLN A 495 15.35 -21.35 12.83
N PRO A 496 14.42 -20.53 13.35
CA PRO A 496 14.70 -19.12 13.66
C PRO A 496 15.97 -18.97 14.51
N GLU A 497 16.25 -19.97 15.34
CA GLU A 497 17.48 -20.15 16.10
C GLU A 497 18.75 -20.02 15.23
N ARG A 498 18.75 -20.55 13.99
CA ARG A 498 19.89 -20.40 13.08
C ARG A 498 20.11 -18.96 12.67
N VAL A 499 19.04 -18.20 12.46
CA VAL A 499 19.14 -16.76 12.15
C VAL A 499 19.81 -16.07 13.33
N PHE A 500 19.34 -16.32 14.55
CA PHE A 500 19.94 -15.72 15.74
C PHE A 500 21.38 -16.15 16.01
N HIS A 501 21.70 -17.42 15.80
CA HIS A 501 23.08 -17.91 15.91
C HIS A 501 23.99 -17.20 14.91
N GLY A 502 23.54 -17.00 13.67
CA GLY A 502 24.28 -16.21 12.69
C GLY A 502 24.38 -14.74 13.07
N LEU A 503 23.34 -14.15 13.65
CA LEU A 503 23.36 -12.77 14.15
C LEU A 503 24.33 -12.59 15.32
N ARG A 504 24.47 -13.57 16.22
CA ARG A 504 25.32 -13.50 17.41
C ARG A 504 26.79 -13.25 17.10
N GLU A 505 27.25 -13.66 15.92
CA GLU A 505 28.61 -13.38 15.46
C GLU A 505 28.89 -11.88 15.23
N TYR A 506 27.85 -11.04 15.07
CA TYR A 506 28.01 -9.63 14.69
C TYR A 506 27.22 -8.66 15.58
N LEU A 507 26.10 -9.11 16.13
CA LEU A 507 25.32 -8.39 17.12
C LEU A 507 25.77 -8.83 18.51
N ASP A 508 26.37 -7.90 19.24
CA ASP A 508 26.47 -8.05 20.68
C ASP A 508 25.09 -7.80 21.31
N PHE A 509 24.34 -8.89 21.46
CA PHE A 509 23.00 -8.86 22.04
C PHE A 509 22.98 -8.33 23.48
N ALA A 510 24.11 -8.31 24.19
CA ALA A 510 24.19 -7.70 25.52
C ALA A 510 23.98 -6.18 25.49
N ARG A 511 24.02 -5.55 24.31
CA ARG A 511 23.88 -4.09 24.15
C ARG A 511 22.44 -3.63 24.01
N PHE A 512 21.49 -4.55 23.88
CA PHE A 512 20.09 -4.24 23.64
C PHE A 512 19.28 -4.42 24.92
N PRO A 513 19.16 -3.39 25.78
CA PRO A 513 18.29 -3.41 26.95
C PRO A 513 16.81 -3.48 26.60
N ALA A 514 16.39 -3.27 25.35
CA ALA A 514 15.01 -3.36 24.93
C ALA A 514 14.84 -4.27 23.70
N LEU A 515 13.91 -5.22 23.81
CA LEU A 515 13.53 -6.17 22.76
C LEU A 515 12.02 -6.11 22.54
N SER A 516 11.58 -6.05 21.28
CA SER A 516 10.20 -6.25 20.90
C SER A 516 10.06 -7.47 20.01
N LEU A 517 9.15 -8.38 20.35
CA LEU A 517 8.82 -9.57 19.58
C LEU A 517 7.41 -9.42 19.00
N ARG A 518 7.31 -9.26 17.70
CA ARG A 518 6.07 -9.20 16.93
C ARG A 518 6.02 -10.39 15.99
N LEU A 519 5.86 -11.57 16.58
CA LEU A 519 5.94 -12.83 15.88
C LEU A 519 4.55 -13.47 15.83
N CYS A 520 4.19 -14.02 14.68
CA CYS A 520 3.02 -14.82 14.43
C CYS A 520 3.06 -16.04 15.35
N ALA A 521 2.11 -16.08 16.27
CA ALA A 521 2.14 -17.01 17.37
C ALA A 521 2.09 -18.48 16.96
N ASP A 522 1.68 -18.81 15.73
CA ASP A 522 1.51 -20.21 15.29
C ASP A 522 2.78 -20.76 14.62
N GLU A 523 3.75 -19.91 14.30
CA GLU A 523 4.91 -20.29 13.47
C GLU A 523 6.19 -20.50 14.29
N TRP A 524 6.26 -19.91 15.48
CA TRP A 524 7.41 -20.00 16.37
C TRP A 524 7.13 -20.92 17.54
N THR A 525 7.93 -21.98 17.69
CA THR A 525 7.90 -22.87 18.85
C THR A 525 8.24 -22.11 20.14
N GLY A 526 7.81 -22.66 21.28
CA GLY A 526 8.19 -22.12 22.59
C GLY A 526 9.71 -22.09 22.79
N ASP A 527 10.42 -23.10 22.30
CA ASP A 527 11.88 -23.19 22.35
C ASP A 527 12.56 -22.09 21.54
N ALA A 528 12.11 -21.85 20.30
CA ALA A 528 12.70 -20.80 19.47
C ALA A 528 12.55 -19.41 20.11
N ARG A 529 11.43 -19.15 20.80
CA ARG A 529 11.19 -17.90 21.53
C ARG A 529 12.08 -17.80 22.77
N ARG A 530 12.21 -18.89 23.53
CA ARG A 530 13.13 -18.97 24.68
C ARG A 530 14.57 -18.69 24.25
N ALA A 531 15.01 -19.39 23.21
CA ALA A 531 16.35 -19.24 22.64
C ALA A 531 16.58 -17.79 22.18
N ALA A 532 15.60 -17.17 21.50
CA ALA A 532 15.70 -15.78 21.08
C ALA A 532 15.87 -14.81 22.26
N VAL A 533 15.03 -14.88 23.30
CA VAL A 533 15.11 -14.00 24.47
C VAL A 533 16.41 -14.21 25.26
N ALA A 534 16.85 -15.47 25.39
CA ALA A 534 18.04 -15.82 26.14
C ALA A 534 19.35 -15.27 25.56
N MET A 535 19.35 -14.84 24.31
CA MET A 535 20.51 -14.18 23.71
C MET A 535 20.74 -12.77 24.24
N PHE A 536 19.79 -12.17 24.97
CA PHE A 536 19.87 -10.79 25.47
C PHE A 536 20.15 -10.76 26.99
N PRO A 537 21.40 -10.92 27.44
CA PRO A 537 21.73 -11.06 28.86
C PRO A 537 21.47 -9.79 29.69
N ARG A 538 21.38 -8.62 29.05
CA ARG A 538 21.11 -7.32 29.71
C ARG A 538 19.71 -6.78 29.41
N LEU A 539 18.79 -7.65 29.01
CA LEU A 539 17.44 -7.25 28.65
C LEU A 539 16.72 -6.64 29.86
N SER A 540 16.28 -5.40 29.72
CA SER A 540 15.52 -4.65 30.74
C SER A 540 14.04 -4.53 30.38
N LEU A 541 13.73 -4.37 29.10
CA LEU A 541 12.37 -4.25 28.57
C LEU A 541 12.14 -5.34 27.53
N LEU A 542 11.16 -6.21 27.77
CA LEU A 542 10.68 -7.17 26.78
C LEU A 542 9.24 -6.82 26.39
N HIS A 543 9.04 -6.43 25.15
CA HIS A 543 7.74 -6.15 24.57
C HIS A 543 7.32 -7.32 23.67
N VAL A 544 6.14 -7.91 23.88
CA VAL A 544 5.66 -9.08 23.13
C VAL A 544 4.27 -8.79 22.59
N VAL A 545 4.15 -8.80 21.27
CA VAL A 545 2.88 -8.66 20.56
C VAL A 545 2.32 -10.05 20.25
N ASN A 546 1.04 -10.25 20.56
CA ASN A 546 0.32 -11.51 20.48
C ASN A 546 1.03 -12.66 21.24
N PRO A 547 1.24 -12.53 22.56
CA PRO A 547 2.09 -13.44 23.34
C PRO A 547 1.57 -14.89 23.42
N LEU A 548 0.26 -15.11 23.21
CA LEU A 548 -0.36 -16.43 23.33
C LEU A 548 -0.47 -17.14 21.98
N VAL A 549 -0.12 -18.44 21.95
CA VAL A 549 -0.28 -19.34 20.80
C VAL A 549 -1.68 -19.93 20.78
N SER A 550 -2.32 -19.98 19.62
CA SER A 550 -3.73 -20.35 19.47
C SER A 550 -4.03 -21.83 19.80
N THR A 551 -3.04 -22.72 19.73
CA THR A 551 -3.24 -24.17 19.75
C THR A 551 -2.83 -24.88 21.05
N HIS A 552 -2.15 -24.23 21.98
CA HIS A 552 -1.55 -24.91 23.14
C HIS A 552 -1.85 -24.23 24.48
N ALA A 553 -3.05 -24.46 25.02
CA ALA A 553 -3.40 -24.10 26.39
C ALA A 553 -2.50 -24.78 27.46
N ALA A 554 -1.67 -25.76 27.07
CA ALA A 554 -0.77 -26.49 27.96
C ALA A 554 0.69 -26.02 27.93
N ALA A 555 1.11 -25.16 26.99
CA ALA A 555 2.50 -24.74 26.88
C ALA A 555 2.90 -23.75 27.99
N GLU A 556 4.15 -23.80 28.43
CA GLU A 556 4.73 -22.83 29.37
C GLU A 556 4.90 -21.45 28.73
N PHE A 557 4.98 -20.38 29.53
CA PHE A 557 5.26 -19.04 29.01
C PHE A 557 6.73 -18.95 28.55
N PRO A 558 7.01 -18.86 27.24
CA PRO A 558 8.36 -19.09 26.72
C PRO A 558 9.31 -17.90 26.89
N TYR A 559 8.88 -16.83 27.54
CA TYR A 559 9.62 -15.56 27.57
C TYR A 559 10.36 -15.29 28.89
N ILE A 560 10.08 -16.05 29.96
CA ILE A 560 10.61 -15.80 31.31
C ILE A 560 11.45 -16.98 31.83
N LEU A 561 11.37 -18.15 31.19
CA LEU A 561 12.03 -19.35 31.67
C LEU A 561 13.56 -19.30 31.47
N PRO A 562 14.35 -19.84 32.42
CA PRO A 562 15.77 -20.08 32.19
C PRO A 562 15.95 -21.05 31.01
N VAL A 563 17.01 -20.85 30.23
CA VAL A 563 17.38 -21.82 29.19
C VAL A 563 18.20 -22.92 29.86
N ASP A 564 17.74 -24.16 29.72
CA ASP A 564 18.43 -25.32 30.25
C ASP A 564 19.89 -25.35 29.79
N GLY A 565 20.82 -25.40 30.74
CA GLY A 565 22.26 -25.58 30.46
C GLY A 565 23.13 -24.32 30.42
N GLN A 566 22.62 -23.12 30.73
CA GLN A 566 23.53 -22.00 31.05
C GLN A 566 24.08 -22.13 32.47
N GLN A 567 25.42 -22.13 32.60
CA GLN A 567 26.15 -22.21 33.86
C GLN A 567 25.67 -21.18 34.89
N GLU A 568 25.60 -21.60 36.16
CA GLU A 568 25.07 -20.86 37.32
C GLU A 568 25.83 -19.55 37.67
N ASP A 569 26.96 -19.25 37.01
CA ASP A 569 27.89 -18.22 37.46
C ASP A 569 27.59 -16.78 36.96
N GLU A 570 26.70 -16.59 35.98
CA GLU A 570 26.29 -15.23 35.59
C GLU A 570 24.90 -14.89 36.17
N GLU A 571 24.88 -14.05 37.20
CA GLU A 571 23.67 -13.42 37.72
C GLU A 571 22.96 -12.66 36.59
N ARG A 572 22.00 -13.31 35.93
CA ARG A 572 21.09 -12.63 35.01
C ARG A 572 20.41 -11.50 35.78
N LYS A 573 20.29 -10.33 35.16
CA LYS A 573 19.54 -9.22 35.76
C LYS A 573 18.04 -9.48 35.56
N ALA A 574 17.25 -9.31 36.61
CA ALA A 574 15.81 -9.42 36.51
C ALA A 574 15.26 -8.41 35.50
N LEU A 575 14.28 -8.83 34.69
CA LEU A 575 13.64 -7.98 33.71
C LEU A 575 12.97 -6.79 34.42
N ASP A 576 13.28 -5.56 34.00
CA ASP A 576 12.70 -4.37 34.61
C ASP A 576 11.22 -4.21 34.18
N THR A 577 10.89 -4.51 32.92
CA THR A 577 9.52 -4.42 32.39
C THR A 577 9.20 -5.50 31.38
N LEU A 578 8.09 -6.21 31.60
CA LEU A 578 7.46 -7.08 30.60
C LEU A 578 6.21 -6.40 30.05
N TRP A 579 6.18 -6.10 28.76
CA TRP A 579 5.02 -5.47 28.12
C TRP A 579 4.37 -6.43 27.12
N LEU A 580 3.16 -6.87 27.41
CA LEU A 580 2.37 -7.78 26.59
C LEU A 580 1.28 -7.01 25.86
N VAL A 581 1.18 -7.18 24.54
CA VAL A 581 0.15 -6.53 23.71
C VAL A 581 -0.60 -7.58 22.92
N GLN A 582 -1.91 -7.70 23.11
CA GLN A 582 -2.77 -8.46 22.22
C GLN A 582 -3.36 -7.51 21.17
N ARG A 583 -3.02 -7.69 19.89
CA ARG A 583 -3.58 -6.91 18.77
C ARG A 583 -4.71 -7.65 18.09
N ASP A 584 -4.51 -8.93 17.85
CA ASP A 584 -5.41 -9.71 17.01
C ASP A 584 -6.36 -10.51 17.89
N ALA A 585 -7.67 -10.30 17.75
CA ALA A 585 -8.65 -11.25 18.26
C ALA A 585 -8.63 -12.47 17.31
N LYS A 586 -7.63 -13.35 17.45
CA LYS A 586 -7.64 -14.62 16.70
C LYS A 586 -8.96 -15.35 16.99
N LEU A 587 -9.71 -15.61 15.91
CA LEU A 587 -10.97 -16.35 15.77
C LEU A 587 -11.55 -16.91 17.08
N GLY A 588 -12.15 -16.04 17.90
CA GLY A 588 -13.05 -16.46 18.98
C GLY A 588 -12.44 -16.66 20.37
N THR A 589 -11.18 -16.33 20.62
CA THR A 589 -10.69 -16.29 22.01
C THR A 589 -11.29 -15.09 22.75
N SER A 590 -12.21 -15.36 23.69
CA SER A 590 -12.78 -14.32 24.55
C SER A 590 -11.70 -13.65 25.40
N TYR A 591 -11.89 -12.37 25.75
CA TYR A 591 -10.99 -11.65 26.66
C TYR A 591 -10.72 -12.42 27.97
N HIS A 592 -11.76 -13.07 28.52
CA HIS A 592 -11.65 -13.91 29.70
C HIS A 592 -10.75 -15.13 29.45
N SER A 593 -10.97 -15.86 28.36
CA SER A 593 -10.15 -17.03 27.98
C SER A 593 -8.70 -16.66 27.74
N TRP A 594 -8.45 -15.50 27.14
CA TRP A 594 -7.11 -14.96 26.93
C TRP A 594 -6.41 -14.64 28.26
N CYS A 595 -7.10 -13.93 29.17
CA CYS A 595 -6.56 -13.64 30.49
C CYS A 595 -6.28 -14.93 31.27
N ASP A 596 -7.17 -15.91 31.22
CA ASP A 596 -7.02 -17.20 31.92
C ASP A 596 -5.81 -17.98 31.41
N ALA A 597 -5.66 -18.06 30.08
CA ALA A 597 -4.51 -18.69 29.46
C ALA A 597 -3.21 -17.97 29.86
N LEU A 598 -3.18 -16.64 29.82
CA LEU A 598 -2.02 -15.86 30.24
C LEU A 598 -1.67 -16.10 31.71
N ALA A 599 -2.65 -16.04 32.61
CA ALA A 599 -2.46 -16.27 34.04
C ALA A 599 -1.89 -17.68 34.33
N ARG A 600 -2.44 -18.71 33.66
CA ARG A 600 -1.95 -20.09 33.80
C ARG A 600 -0.52 -20.24 33.30
N GLN A 601 -0.18 -19.63 32.16
CA GLN A 601 1.18 -19.70 31.61
C GLN A 601 2.19 -18.97 32.51
N LEU A 602 1.84 -17.78 33.03
CA LEU A 602 2.70 -17.01 33.94
C LEU A 602 2.93 -17.74 35.26
N ARG A 603 1.89 -18.32 35.88
CA ARG A 603 2.05 -19.11 37.11
C ARG A 603 2.94 -20.33 36.94
N ARG A 604 2.88 -20.98 35.79
CA ARG A 604 3.76 -22.12 35.46
C ARG A 604 5.21 -21.65 35.27
N ALA A 605 5.41 -20.52 34.61
CA ALA A 605 6.75 -19.99 34.33
C ALA A 605 7.42 -19.32 35.54
N MET A 606 6.64 -18.90 36.54
CA MET A 606 7.14 -18.23 37.76
C MET A 606 6.59 -18.92 39.02
N PRO A 607 7.06 -20.13 39.38
CA PRO A 607 6.60 -20.80 40.58
C PRO A 607 7.13 -20.09 41.83
N VAL A 608 6.28 -19.95 42.85
CA VAL A 608 6.58 -19.19 44.09
C VAL A 608 7.82 -19.73 44.83
N GLU A 609 8.11 -21.03 44.73
CA GLU A 609 9.38 -21.63 45.18
C GLU A 609 9.67 -22.88 44.34
N VAL A 610 10.75 -22.88 43.54
CA VAL A 610 11.24 -24.12 42.90
C VAL A 610 12.49 -24.59 43.64
N ARG A 611 12.40 -25.75 44.29
CA ARG A 611 13.57 -26.49 44.76
C ARG A 611 13.91 -27.55 43.71
N VAL A 612 14.85 -27.25 42.81
CA VAL A 612 15.47 -28.27 41.95
C VAL A 612 16.81 -28.62 42.58
N SER A 613 17.04 -29.90 42.91
CA SER A 613 18.35 -30.40 43.36
C SER A 613 18.98 -29.71 44.58
N GLY A 614 18.17 -29.11 45.47
CA GLY A 614 18.65 -28.48 46.71
C GLY A 614 19.12 -27.02 46.56
N THR A 615 19.25 -26.51 45.34
CA THR A 615 19.48 -25.09 45.07
C THR A 615 18.16 -24.34 44.99
N ARG A 616 18.04 -23.23 45.73
CA ARG A 616 16.87 -22.34 45.68
C ARG A 616 17.08 -21.36 44.52
N PHE A 617 16.33 -21.55 43.44
CA PHE A 617 16.22 -20.55 42.40
C PHE A 617 15.02 -19.65 42.74
N ALA A 618 15.27 -18.37 43.00
CA ALA A 618 14.20 -17.39 42.95
C ALA A 618 13.99 -17.03 41.47
N PRO A 619 12.89 -17.45 40.82
CA PRO A 619 12.62 -16.98 39.46
C PRO A 619 12.59 -15.46 39.48
N GLN A 620 13.36 -14.84 38.59
CA GLN A 620 13.43 -13.40 38.50
C GLN A 620 12.17 -12.87 37.83
N ALA A 621 11.11 -12.74 38.62
CA ALA A 621 9.87 -12.10 38.19
C ALA A 621 10.18 -10.68 37.68
N PRO A 622 9.51 -10.24 36.60
CA PRO A 622 9.70 -8.88 36.11
C PRO A 622 9.28 -7.87 37.18
N LYS A 623 10.00 -6.75 37.32
CA LYS A 623 9.66 -5.73 38.33
C LYS A 623 8.31 -5.08 38.04
N ARG A 624 8.01 -4.87 36.76
CA ARG A 624 6.74 -4.35 36.26
C ARG A 624 6.25 -5.19 35.10
N MET A 625 4.94 -5.40 35.03
CA MET A 625 4.29 -5.92 33.83
C MET A 625 3.23 -4.94 33.34
N ARG A 626 3.17 -4.73 32.03
CA ARG A 626 2.10 -3.98 31.37
C ARG A 626 1.38 -4.89 30.39
N VAL A 627 0.05 -4.81 30.38
CA VAL A 627 -0.80 -5.66 29.55
C VAL A 627 -1.80 -4.80 28.79
N ASP A 628 -1.63 -4.72 27.46
CA ASP A 628 -2.53 -3.99 26.57
C ASP A 628 -3.34 -4.97 25.72
N TYR A 629 -4.67 -4.96 25.86
CA TYR A 629 -5.59 -5.74 25.04
C TYR A 629 -6.35 -4.80 24.10
N LEU A 630 -5.96 -4.77 22.83
CA LEU A 630 -6.50 -3.86 21.83
C LEU A 630 -7.80 -4.30 21.15
N PRO A 631 -8.17 -5.60 21.06
CA PRO A 631 -9.48 -5.95 20.53
C PRO A 631 -10.60 -5.39 21.40
N VAL A 632 -11.70 -4.98 20.76
CA VAL A 632 -12.87 -4.43 21.45
C VAL A 632 -13.47 -5.49 22.38
N VAL A 633 -13.60 -5.15 23.66
CA VAL A 633 -14.13 -6.06 24.69
C VAL A 633 -15.52 -5.61 25.13
N PRO A 634 -16.58 -6.41 24.91
CA PRO A 634 -17.90 -6.13 25.44
C PRO A 634 -17.86 -5.93 26.96
N SER A 635 -18.61 -4.94 27.48
CA SER A 635 -18.60 -4.57 28.91
C SER A 635 -18.81 -5.75 29.86
N MET A 636 -19.70 -6.68 29.51
CA MET A 636 -19.95 -7.89 30.30
C MET A 636 -18.73 -8.82 30.42
N ALA A 637 -17.89 -8.90 29.38
CA ALA A 637 -16.69 -9.75 29.38
C ALA A 637 -15.59 -9.21 30.31
N ARG A 638 -15.53 -7.89 30.54
CA ARG A 638 -14.58 -7.27 31.47
C ARG A 638 -14.84 -7.68 32.92
N SER A 639 -16.10 -7.70 33.33
CA SER A 639 -16.50 -8.07 34.71
C SER A 639 -16.06 -9.49 35.09
N LYS A 640 -16.09 -10.42 34.14
CA LYS A 640 -15.68 -11.82 34.34
C LYS A 640 -14.17 -12.01 34.45
N ALA A 641 -13.36 -11.05 33.97
CA ALA A 641 -11.91 -11.15 33.98
C ALA A 641 -11.26 -10.62 35.27
N VAL A 642 -11.99 -9.86 36.11
CA VAL A 642 -11.46 -9.21 37.32
C VAL A 642 -10.75 -10.20 38.26
N GLY A 643 -11.35 -11.38 38.49
CA GLY A 643 -10.74 -12.41 39.34
C GLY A 643 -9.45 -12.99 38.76
N ILE A 644 -9.34 -13.09 37.44
CA ILE A 644 -8.14 -13.60 36.76
C ILE A 644 -7.02 -12.57 36.78
N VAL A 645 -7.38 -11.29 36.58
CA VAL A 645 -6.44 -10.15 36.67
C VAL A 645 -5.75 -10.13 38.03
N ARG A 646 -6.50 -10.29 39.13
CA ARG A 646 -5.92 -10.39 40.48
C ARG A 646 -4.94 -11.56 40.59
N GLY A 647 -5.27 -12.68 39.96
CA GLY A 647 -4.41 -13.85 39.92
C GLY A 647 -3.09 -13.67 39.15
N ILE A 648 -3.00 -12.64 38.31
CA ILE A 648 -1.76 -12.22 37.62
C ILE A 648 -0.97 -11.26 38.51
N GLU A 649 -1.64 -10.36 39.24
CA GLU A 649 -1.03 -9.44 40.22
C GLU A 649 -0.38 -10.19 41.40
N GLU A 650 -0.85 -11.40 41.72
CA GLU A 650 -0.20 -12.28 42.70
C GLU A 650 1.19 -12.76 42.26
N VAL A 651 1.43 -12.83 40.96
CA VAL A 651 2.69 -13.36 40.39
C VAL A 651 3.68 -12.24 40.08
N VAL A 652 3.20 -11.04 39.76
CA VAL A 652 4.04 -9.89 39.38
C VAL A 652 3.74 -8.69 40.29
N PRO A 653 4.74 -8.08 40.95
CA PRO A 653 4.53 -7.04 41.97
C PRO A 653 3.76 -5.79 41.51
N SER A 654 3.83 -5.46 40.22
CA SER A 654 3.20 -4.26 39.64
C SER A 654 2.67 -4.59 38.26
N VAL A 655 1.35 -4.65 38.09
CA VAL A 655 0.69 -4.90 36.81
C VAL A 655 -0.14 -3.70 36.37
N GLU A 656 0.14 -3.18 35.18
CA GLU A 656 -0.62 -2.12 34.53
C GLU A 656 -1.50 -2.73 33.43
N TRP A 657 -2.81 -2.44 33.45
CA TRP A 657 -3.77 -2.95 32.46
C TRP A 657 -4.32 -1.84 31.58
N SER A 658 -4.40 -2.12 30.28
CA SER A 658 -5.01 -1.25 29.28
C SER A 658 -5.92 -2.08 28.37
N VAL A 659 -7.21 -1.76 28.30
CA VAL A 659 -8.18 -2.50 27.49
C VAL A 659 -8.92 -1.50 26.60
N ALA A 660 -8.90 -1.72 25.28
CA ALA A 660 -9.61 -0.87 24.33
C ALA A 660 -11.11 -0.82 24.65
N ALA A 661 -11.62 0.42 24.79
CA ALA A 661 -13.03 0.75 25.04
C ALA A 661 -13.98 0.07 24.05
#